data_AF-A0A932PW36-F1
#
_entry.id   AF-A0A932PW36-F1
#
_cell.length_a   1.000
_cell.length_b   1.000
_cell.length_c   1.000
_cell.angle_alpha   90.00
_cell.angle_beta   90.00
_cell.angle_gamma   90.00
#
_symmetry.space_group_name_H-M   'P 1'
#
loop_
_entity.id
_entity.type
_entity.pdbx_description
1 polymer ?
#
loop_
_entity_poly.entity_id
_entity_poly.type
_entity_poly.pdbx_seq_one_letter_code
_entity_poly.pdbx_strand_id
1 'polypeptide(L)'
;MGRWSCIPGETLSAFADGELALAEARAVQQHLQGCADCAVQLASFGRLDQRLAADAGLGCLGVSWLLSAAIDGELRGHESSLLASHLERCSACDGRRAALAALDLALAAIPAGMPSARVDESVHTLADRARRRGTRRTLAPVVLRLAAAGVAAGALAVVLTLPSEKIPVARDVPGAASNNALVAAVQQTVLNARTNTLYVLLPDSGSVAALDAMTQAQLAVIHVGGRPSALALNATTNTILVLDSSSRTVTEIDGGHNTIIATAAVPGAGTPTSIQVDQTSGRIVVSAIASAAPSALSGSTGSVIVFDRSLKLQASRPIDVAPRYVVLDATGARALLVSGDVTTIVDGATYKAIGQLPGGVSAAFAARGDGIAVLSSVSTGAQLELSGDAKAAAPGQAAAPGQAAAPGQAAAPGQQSVALSGRPLAVIALPQGGYAVLLDVGDNGTLSSRGNIVEIAADGAIRSSADVFLAGGTLSYDASARRYTVAGAKGIAFANGGALAVASPAPSAAPSASAGPSASSAPVASASPVASGAPTAQPTSEPVAIAKPAPAGPVSFVKPKDLFDVARLAWPGTWHVDLPADNKPAVIGHGGGNRLWFVDQDGTLSVLDPATSATHAVAQLPSDAHIRQIEIGTQHVYAIDGSSNRVFVVSLPSETVSTLTLPFLRTTAAITVTPDDHLWFAVADSGQILTMDPATKVIQATKIGIYDVSALAADVAGRLWIADEARQAISLYDPSNHSATEYRLDHDGPVTAMAVDGRGTLWLGTSSGQLLGVRGGSLITSRNVQGRVAAIAVGADGSGWYATAGNDVRYGPVDGMGGMIGPRSMGGLWLDGRGQAWLADRATAGFYVSVGGPR
;
A
#
# COMPACT_ATOMS: atom_id res chain seq x y z
N MET A 1 41.76 56.14 20.69
CA MET A 1 41.64 54.88 19.94
C MET A 1 40.17 54.68 19.61
N GLY A 2 39.80 54.77 18.32
CA GLY A 2 38.40 54.77 17.90
C GLY A 2 37.75 53.41 18.15
N ARG A 3 36.54 53.41 18.74
CA ARG A 3 35.70 52.21 18.87
C ARG A 3 35.23 51.82 17.48
N TRP A 4 35.62 50.64 17.00
CA TRP A 4 35.07 50.05 15.78
C TRP A 4 33.60 49.70 16.04
N SER A 5 32.69 50.16 15.19
CA SER A 5 31.29 49.74 15.24
C SER A 5 31.19 48.28 14.80
N CYS A 6 30.61 47.42 15.63
CA CYS A 6 30.49 45.99 15.34
C CYS A 6 29.69 45.73 14.06
N ILE A 7 30.10 44.71 13.31
CA ILE A 7 29.38 44.23 12.13
C ILE A 7 28.13 43.45 12.59
N PRO A 8 26.97 43.58 11.92
CA PRO A 8 25.79 42.79 12.22
C PRO A 8 26.05 41.28 12.20
N GLY A 9 25.41 40.55 13.11
CA GLY A 9 25.61 39.12 13.27
C GLY A 9 25.31 38.31 12.01
N GLU A 10 24.32 38.73 11.21
CA GLU A 10 23.96 38.08 9.93
C GLU A 10 25.10 38.14 8.91
N THR A 11 25.81 39.27 8.82
CA THR A 11 26.95 39.44 7.92
C THR A 11 28.17 38.62 8.39
N LEU A 12 28.34 38.47 9.71
CA LEU A 12 29.38 37.59 10.27
C LEU A 12 29.07 36.10 10.07
N SER A 13 27.78 35.71 10.10
CA SER A 13 27.34 34.35 9.76
C SER A 13 27.57 34.06 8.28
N ALA A 14 27.09 34.93 7.38
CA ALA A 14 27.30 34.77 5.94
C ALA A 14 28.81 34.74 5.56
N PHE A 15 29.66 35.45 6.32
CA PHE A 15 31.11 35.35 6.18
C PHE A 15 31.66 33.99 6.63
N ALA A 16 31.14 33.41 7.72
CA ALA A 16 31.51 32.09 8.21
C ALA A 16 31.11 30.98 7.22
N ASP A 17 29.94 31.13 6.59
CA ASP A 17 29.35 30.18 5.64
C ASP A 17 29.92 30.32 4.22
N GLY A 18 30.76 31.33 3.97
CA GLY A 18 31.39 31.58 2.68
C GLY A 18 30.45 32.16 1.62
N GLU A 19 29.31 32.69 2.03
CA GLU A 19 28.24 33.19 1.16
C GLU A 19 28.45 34.65 0.71
N LEU A 20 29.40 35.36 1.30
CA LEU A 20 29.72 36.74 0.93
C LEU A 20 30.53 36.83 -0.37
N ALA A 21 30.24 37.87 -1.16
CA ALA A 21 31.06 38.22 -2.32
C ALA A 21 32.50 38.56 -1.88
N LEU A 22 33.48 38.27 -2.74
CA LEU A 22 34.92 38.38 -2.42
C LEU A 22 35.35 39.76 -1.85
N ALA A 23 34.72 40.85 -2.32
CA ALA A 23 35.00 42.20 -1.84
C ALA A 23 34.48 42.44 -0.41
N GLU A 24 33.29 41.93 -0.09
CA GLU A 24 32.66 42.02 1.23
C GLU A 24 33.36 41.13 2.24
N ALA A 25 33.73 39.91 1.83
CA ALA A 25 34.52 39.00 2.64
C ALA A 25 35.86 39.62 3.06
N ARG A 26 36.57 40.31 2.15
CA ARG A 26 37.81 41.02 2.48
C ARG A 26 37.60 42.18 3.45
N ALA A 27 36.48 42.91 3.35
CA ALA A 27 36.14 43.99 4.26
C ALA A 27 35.84 43.46 5.67
N VAL A 28 35.10 42.36 5.79
CA VAL A 28 34.86 41.66 7.07
C VAL A 28 36.19 41.15 7.65
N GLN A 29 37.07 40.57 6.82
CA GLN A 29 38.36 40.05 7.25
C GLN A 29 39.31 41.15 7.75
N GLN A 30 39.30 42.34 7.14
CA GLN A 30 40.04 43.51 7.64
C GLN A 30 39.46 44.04 8.96
N HIS A 31 38.14 44.04 9.12
CA HIS A 31 37.48 44.46 10.35
C HIS A 31 37.79 43.53 11.53
N LEU A 32 37.85 42.22 11.30
CA LEU A 32 38.16 41.21 12.31
C LEU A 32 39.58 41.35 12.90
N GLN A 33 40.50 42.03 12.21
CA GLN A 33 41.83 42.33 12.74
C GLN A 33 41.81 43.45 13.80
N GLY A 34 40.74 44.26 13.85
CA GLY A 34 40.61 45.42 14.74
C GLY A 34 39.49 45.33 15.79
N CYS A 35 38.54 44.39 15.65
CA CYS A 35 37.40 44.24 16.54
C CYS A 35 37.38 42.86 17.23
N ALA A 36 37.76 42.83 18.51
CA ALA A 36 37.81 41.61 19.30
C ALA A 36 36.43 40.98 19.53
N ASP A 37 35.38 41.79 19.67
CA ASP A 37 34.02 41.30 19.93
C ASP A 37 33.46 40.52 18.72
N CYS A 38 33.64 41.05 17.51
CA CYS A 38 33.27 40.34 16.28
C CYS A 38 34.10 39.06 16.08
N ALA A 39 35.38 39.05 16.48
CA ALA A 39 36.22 37.85 16.42
C ALA A 39 35.75 36.76 17.40
N VAL A 40 35.32 37.14 18.62
CA VAL A 40 34.74 36.21 19.60
C VAL A 40 33.40 35.67 19.09
N GLN A 41 32.57 36.51 18.49
CA GLN A 41 31.28 36.11 17.92
C GLN A 41 31.46 35.14 16.74
N LEU A 42 32.41 35.39 15.84
CA LEU A 42 32.75 34.45 14.76
C LEU A 42 33.28 33.10 15.30
N ALA A 43 34.12 33.13 16.34
CA ALA A 43 34.59 31.91 17.00
C ALA A 43 33.47 31.17 17.75
N SER A 44 32.35 31.84 18.07
CA SER A 44 31.17 31.21 18.67
C SER A 44 30.35 30.44 17.63
N PHE A 45 30.27 30.92 16.39
CA PHE A 45 29.69 30.17 15.27
C PHE A 45 30.52 28.93 14.95
N GLY A 46 31.85 29.05 14.85
CA GLY A 46 32.71 27.86 14.68
C GLY A 46 32.62 26.84 15.82
N ARG A 47 32.36 27.28 17.07
CA ARG A 47 32.06 26.38 18.19
C ARG A 47 30.66 25.79 18.13
N LEU A 48 29.68 26.52 17.58
CA LEU A 48 28.33 26.02 17.33
C LEU A 48 28.37 24.98 16.21
N ASP A 49 29.13 25.20 15.14
CA ASP A 49 29.36 24.23 14.06
C ASP A 49 30.11 23.00 14.55
N GLN A 50 31.14 23.18 15.38
CA GLN A 50 31.81 22.05 16.03
C GLN A 50 30.88 21.29 16.98
N ARG A 51 29.93 21.95 17.63
CA ARG A 51 28.90 21.29 18.45
C ARG A 51 27.84 20.60 17.59
N LEU A 52 27.41 21.20 16.49
CA LEU A 52 26.52 20.60 15.50
C LEU A 52 27.17 19.40 14.81
N ALA A 53 28.48 19.47 14.52
CA ALA A 53 29.26 18.37 13.96
C ALA A 53 29.58 17.27 14.99
N ALA A 54 29.74 17.63 16.28
CA ALA A 54 29.92 16.67 17.37
C ALA A 54 28.60 15.98 17.77
N ASP A 55 27.45 16.65 17.63
CA ASP A 55 26.11 16.06 17.80
C ASP A 55 25.61 15.34 16.53
N ALA A 56 26.25 15.52 15.37
CA ALA A 56 25.99 14.76 14.15
C ALA A 56 26.66 13.37 14.13
N GLY A 57 26.78 12.72 15.28
CA GLY A 57 26.81 11.27 15.27
C GLY A 57 25.46 10.79 14.79
N LEU A 58 25.35 10.34 13.52
CA LEU A 58 24.13 9.72 13.01
C LEU A 58 23.63 8.74 14.06
N GLY A 59 22.46 9.02 14.64
CA GLY A 59 21.81 8.10 15.58
C GLY A 59 21.44 6.81 14.84
N CYS A 60 21.10 5.76 15.58
CA CYS A 60 20.77 4.45 14.98
C CYS A 60 19.70 4.52 13.88
N LEU A 61 18.77 5.48 13.97
CA LEU A 61 17.75 5.77 12.95
C LEU A 61 18.35 6.38 11.67
N GLY A 62 19.31 7.30 11.81
CA GLY A 62 19.98 7.95 10.68
C GLY A 62 20.93 7.04 9.91
N VAL A 63 21.37 5.92 10.49
CA VAL A 63 22.23 4.91 9.83
C VAL A 63 21.42 3.78 9.19
N SER A 64 20.10 3.72 9.42
CA SER A 64 19.24 2.63 8.92
C SER A 64 19.28 2.49 7.39
N TRP A 65 19.23 3.61 6.67
CA TRP A 65 19.32 3.62 5.20
C TRP A 65 20.74 3.26 4.70
N LEU A 66 21.79 3.68 5.42
CA LEU A 66 23.18 3.30 5.12
C LEU A 66 23.42 1.80 5.31
N LEU A 67 22.78 1.19 6.32
CA LEU A 67 22.82 -0.25 6.55
C LEU A 67 22.18 -1.04 5.41
N SER A 68 21.01 -0.58 4.92
CA SER A 68 20.36 -1.17 3.75
C SER A 68 21.24 -1.02 2.51
N ALA A 69 21.69 0.19 2.21
CA ALA A 69 22.56 0.47 1.05
C ALA A 69 23.88 -0.33 1.11
N ALA A 70 24.39 -0.65 2.30
CA ALA A 70 25.59 -1.49 2.45
C ALA A 70 25.36 -2.94 2.02
N ILE A 71 24.18 -3.48 2.33
CA ILE A 71 23.79 -4.86 2.01
C ILE A 71 23.52 -5.00 0.51
N ASP A 72 22.91 -3.96 -0.08
CA ASP A 72 22.60 -3.90 -1.50
C ASP A 72 23.83 -3.52 -2.37
N GLY A 73 24.96 -3.20 -1.75
CA GLY A 73 26.21 -2.84 -2.43
C GLY A 73 26.22 -1.44 -3.04
N GLU A 74 25.31 -0.57 -2.61
CA GLU A 74 25.06 0.75 -3.20
C GLU A 74 25.82 1.90 -2.54
N LEU A 75 26.60 1.64 -1.48
CA LEU A 75 27.36 2.66 -0.76
C LEU A 75 28.49 3.29 -1.59
N ARG A 76 28.61 4.62 -1.51
CA ARG A 76 29.74 5.40 -2.05
C ARG A 76 30.78 5.71 -0.97
N GLY A 77 32.00 6.07 -1.36
CA GLY A 77 33.16 6.13 -0.45
C GLY A 77 33.02 6.97 0.83
N HIS A 78 32.27 8.08 0.81
CA HIS A 78 32.00 8.88 2.01
C HIS A 78 30.94 8.23 2.94
N GLU A 79 29.98 7.51 2.36
CA GLU A 79 28.91 6.81 3.08
C GLU A 79 29.45 5.53 3.75
N SER A 80 30.37 4.83 3.09
CA SER A 80 31.06 3.67 3.66
C SER A 80 31.90 4.02 4.89
N SER A 81 32.58 5.18 4.89
CA SER A 81 33.39 5.61 6.04
C SER A 81 32.54 6.11 7.19
N LEU A 82 31.40 6.77 6.91
CA LEU A 82 30.41 7.15 7.92
C LEU A 82 29.80 5.93 8.60
N LEU A 83 29.35 4.94 7.82
CA LEU A 83 28.82 3.68 8.35
C LEU A 83 29.88 2.93 9.16
N ALA A 84 31.10 2.79 8.65
CA ALA A 84 32.20 2.12 9.38
C ALA A 84 32.48 2.79 10.73
N SER A 85 32.56 4.12 10.75
CA SER A 85 32.79 4.88 12.00
C SER A 85 31.64 4.75 13.01
N HIS A 86 30.42 4.50 12.54
CA HIS A 86 29.25 4.30 13.40
C HIS A 86 29.22 2.86 13.95
N LEU A 87 29.51 1.87 13.11
CA LEU A 87 29.53 0.45 13.51
C LEU A 87 30.64 0.15 14.53
N GLU A 88 31.78 0.85 14.45
CA GLU A 88 32.84 0.76 15.48
C GLU A 88 32.39 1.26 16.87
N ARG A 89 31.34 2.10 16.92
CA ARG A 89 30.84 2.74 18.15
C ARG A 89 29.46 2.22 18.59
N CYS A 90 28.78 1.41 17.78
CA CYS A 90 27.43 0.93 18.05
C CYS A 90 27.25 -0.56 17.74
N SER A 91 27.39 -1.40 18.77
CA SER A 91 27.19 -2.86 18.68
C SER A 91 25.76 -3.28 18.30
N ALA A 92 24.74 -2.44 18.59
CA ALA A 92 23.36 -2.70 18.22
C ALA A 92 23.13 -2.58 16.70
N CYS A 93 23.73 -1.58 16.04
CA CYS A 93 23.66 -1.42 14.59
C CYS A 93 24.48 -2.49 13.84
N ASP A 94 25.60 -2.95 14.40
CA ASP A 94 26.35 -4.08 13.84
C ASP A 94 25.58 -5.40 13.96
N GLY A 95 24.90 -5.63 15.09
CA GLY A 95 23.94 -6.72 15.24
C GLY A 95 22.77 -6.65 14.25
N ARG A 96 22.24 -5.45 13.98
CA ARG A 96 21.17 -5.22 12.99
C ARG A 96 21.64 -5.53 11.56
N ARG A 97 22.87 -5.17 11.21
CA ARG A 97 23.50 -5.51 9.92
C ARG A 97 23.58 -7.03 9.70
N ALA A 98 24.05 -7.75 10.71
CA ALA A 98 24.14 -9.21 10.66
C ALA A 98 22.76 -9.87 10.57
N ALA A 99 21.76 -9.33 11.27
CA ALA A 99 20.38 -9.81 11.22
C ALA A 99 19.72 -9.58 9.85
N LEU A 100 19.97 -8.43 9.22
CA LEU A 100 19.47 -8.11 7.87
C LEU A 100 20.10 -9.04 6.81
N ALA A 101 21.41 -9.28 6.88
CA ALA A 101 22.09 -10.23 6.00
C ALA A 101 21.58 -11.67 6.18
N ALA A 102 21.26 -12.06 7.43
CA ALA A 102 20.65 -13.36 7.71
C ALA A 102 19.20 -13.45 7.23
N LEU A 103 18.44 -12.36 7.27
CA LEU A 103 17.08 -12.27 6.73
C LEU A 103 17.08 -12.44 5.20
N ASP A 104 18.00 -11.78 4.51
CA ASP A 104 18.14 -11.90 3.05
C ASP A 104 18.47 -13.34 2.64
N LEU A 105 19.37 -13.99 3.38
CA LEU A 105 19.70 -15.41 3.22
C LEU A 105 18.51 -16.34 3.56
N ALA A 106 17.70 -15.99 4.56
CA ALA A 106 16.52 -16.76 4.96
C ALA A 106 15.36 -16.61 3.96
N LEU A 107 15.15 -15.41 3.40
CA LEU A 107 14.19 -15.15 2.33
C LEU A 107 14.56 -15.91 1.06
N ALA A 108 15.85 -15.97 0.73
CA ALA A 108 16.38 -16.77 -0.38
C ALA A 108 16.23 -18.30 -0.17
N ALA A 109 16.08 -18.74 1.09
CA ALA A 109 15.95 -20.16 1.46
C ALA A 109 14.48 -20.64 1.61
N ILE A 110 13.49 -19.78 1.44
CA ILE A 110 12.07 -20.17 1.49
C ILE A 110 11.78 -21.07 0.28
N PRO A 111 11.38 -22.35 0.47
CA PRO A 111 11.13 -23.26 -0.64
C PRO A 111 9.99 -22.76 -1.53
N ALA A 112 10.31 -22.47 -2.79
CA ALA A 112 9.32 -22.22 -3.83
C ALA A 112 8.65 -23.55 -4.22
N GLY A 113 7.37 -23.72 -3.87
CA GLY A 113 6.58 -24.88 -4.29
C GLY A 113 5.14 -24.80 -3.81
N MET A 114 4.22 -24.40 -4.69
CA MET A 114 2.76 -24.56 -4.53
C MET A 114 2.33 -26.01 -4.82
N PRO A 115 1.05 -26.41 -4.56
CA PRO A 115 -0.13 -25.98 -5.33
C PRO A 115 -1.22 -25.37 -4.42
N SER A 116 -1.86 -24.23 -4.72
CA SER A 116 -2.81 -23.85 -5.80
C SER A 116 -4.21 -24.47 -5.67
N ALA A 117 -5.21 -23.58 -5.65
CA ALA A 117 -6.64 -23.79 -5.37
C ALA A 117 -7.39 -24.85 -6.21
N ARG A 118 -6.72 -25.53 -7.17
CA ARG A 118 -7.29 -26.71 -7.85
C ARG A 118 -7.30 -27.96 -6.97
N VAL A 119 -6.45 -28.03 -5.94
CA VAL A 119 -6.49 -29.11 -4.93
C VAL A 119 -7.66 -28.90 -3.95
N ASP A 120 -7.93 -27.66 -3.55
CA ASP A 120 -9.07 -27.36 -2.68
C ASP A 120 -10.40 -27.52 -3.40
N GLU A 121 -10.51 -27.20 -4.69
CA GLU A 121 -11.73 -27.47 -5.47
C GLU A 121 -11.94 -28.98 -5.74
N SER A 122 -10.87 -29.78 -5.82
CA SER A 122 -10.98 -31.24 -5.93
C SER A 122 -11.29 -31.92 -4.58
N VAL A 123 -10.82 -31.36 -3.46
CA VAL A 123 -11.21 -31.77 -2.09
C VAL A 123 -12.65 -31.36 -1.77
N HIS A 124 -13.09 -30.16 -2.20
CA HIS A 124 -14.48 -29.71 -2.02
C HIS A 124 -15.47 -30.51 -2.88
N THR A 125 -15.10 -30.88 -4.11
CA THR A 125 -15.93 -31.76 -4.97
C THR A 125 -15.92 -33.22 -4.53
N LEU A 126 -14.87 -33.70 -3.85
CA LEU A 126 -14.85 -35.00 -3.14
C LEU A 126 -15.71 -34.96 -1.87
N ALA A 127 -15.67 -33.86 -1.11
CA ALA A 127 -16.50 -33.66 0.09
C ALA A 127 -18.00 -33.50 -0.24
N ASP A 128 -18.34 -32.87 -1.37
CA ASP A 128 -19.72 -32.75 -1.85
C ASP A 128 -20.27 -34.06 -2.45
N ARG A 129 -19.41 -34.90 -3.06
CA ARG A 129 -19.79 -36.27 -3.44
C ARG A 129 -20.03 -37.17 -2.22
N ALA A 130 -19.36 -36.90 -1.09
CA ALA A 130 -19.61 -37.59 0.17
C ALA A 130 -20.93 -37.15 0.84
N ARG A 131 -21.33 -35.87 0.71
CA ARG A 131 -22.59 -35.34 1.28
C ARG A 131 -23.85 -35.71 0.48
N ARG A 132 -23.75 -35.97 -0.83
CA ARG A 132 -24.90 -36.34 -1.69
C ARG A 132 -25.26 -37.84 -1.73
N ARG A 133 -24.62 -38.69 -0.92
CA ARG A 133 -24.98 -40.12 -0.79
C ARG A 133 -25.72 -40.49 0.51
N GLY A 134 -26.10 -39.52 1.33
CA GLY A 134 -26.90 -39.73 2.52
C GLY A 134 -28.39 -39.50 2.28
N THR A 135 -29.10 -40.39 1.58
CA THR A 135 -30.52 -40.69 1.84
C THR A 135 -31.01 -41.92 1.05
N ARG A 136 -31.40 -42.95 1.82
CA ARG A 136 -32.28 -44.10 1.49
C ARG A 136 -31.81 -45.13 0.43
N ARG A 137 -31.33 -46.29 0.91
CA ARG A 137 -32.14 -47.52 1.05
C ARG A 137 -31.37 -48.65 1.76
N THR A 138 -32.14 -49.40 2.53
CA THR A 138 -31.86 -50.54 3.40
C THR A 138 -31.34 -51.80 2.67
N LEU A 139 -30.38 -52.53 3.27
CA LEU A 139 -30.46 -53.96 3.70
C LEU A 139 -29.05 -54.55 4.00
N ALA A 140 -28.93 -55.11 5.22
CA ALA A 140 -28.15 -56.24 5.77
C ALA A 140 -26.90 -56.88 5.07
N PRO A 141 -26.03 -57.61 5.84
CA PRO A 141 -24.57 -57.56 5.74
C PRO A 141 -23.90 -58.78 5.08
N VAL A 142 -22.75 -58.60 4.41
CA VAL A 142 -21.80 -59.71 4.11
C VAL A 142 -20.33 -59.23 4.10
N VAL A 143 -19.60 -59.68 5.12
CA VAL A 143 -18.20 -60.17 5.22
C VAL A 143 -17.09 -59.68 4.25
N LEU A 144 -16.09 -59.06 4.90
CA LEU A 144 -14.64 -58.95 4.68
C LEU A 144 -13.94 -59.94 3.72
N ARG A 145 -12.99 -59.44 2.89
CA ARG A 145 -11.59 -59.93 2.64
C ARG A 145 -11.05 -59.39 1.30
N LEU A 146 -10.04 -58.52 1.30
CA LEU A 146 -8.58 -58.75 1.30
C LEU A 146 -7.96 -58.92 -0.10
N ALA A 147 -6.86 -58.16 -0.27
CA ALA A 147 -5.64 -58.48 -1.01
C ALA A 147 -5.52 -58.12 -2.52
N ALA A 148 -4.66 -57.11 -2.72
CA ALA A 148 -3.35 -57.22 -3.37
C ALA A 148 -3.22 -57.03 -4.90
N ALA A 149 -2.36 -56.04 -5.20
CA ALA A 149 -1.20 -56.10 -6.09
C ALA A 149 -1.40 -56.26 -7.60
N GLY A 150 -0.72 -55.39 -8.36
CA GLY A 150 -0.11 -55.82 -9.62
C GLY A 150 0.07 -54.78 -10.72
N VAL A 151 1.27 -54.19 -10.77
CA VAL A 151 2.14 -54.07 -11.97
C VAL A 151 1.64 -53.30 -13.21
N ALA A 152 2.23 -52.11 -13.36
CA ALA A 152 3.07 -51.61 -14.46
C ALA A 152 2.80 -51.93 -15.95
N ALA A 153 2.92 -50.83 -16.72
CA ALA A 153 3.62 -50.67 -18.01
C ALA A 153 2.94 -51.13 -19.31
N GLY A 154 3.01 -50.23 -20.31
CA GLY A 154 2.88 -50.59 -21.72
C GLY A 154 2.24 -49.51 -22.58
N ALA A 155 3.05 -48.57 -23.09
CA ALA A 155 2.67 -47.71 -24.20
C ALA A 155 2.78 -48.48 -25.53
N LEU A 156 1.79 -48.36 -26.44
CA LEU A 156 2.04 -48.12 -27.86
C LEU A 156 0.75 -47.72 -28.60
N ALA A 157 0.93 -46.78 -29.54
CA ALA A 157 -0.06 -46.11 -30.36
C ALA A 157 -0.72 -46.98 -31.45
N VAL A 158 -1.94 -46.61 -31.85
CA VAL A 158 -2.48 -46.81 -33.20
C VAL A 158 -3.22 -45.54 -33.62
N VAL A 159 -2.77 -44.97 -34.75
CA VAL A 159 -3.45 -43.92 -35.53
C VAL A 159 -4.24 -44.62 -36.63
N LEU A 160 -5.52 -44.25 -36.86
CA LEU A 160 -6.09 -43.93 -38.19
C LEU A 160 -7.64 -43.79 -38.20
N THR A 161 -8.07 -42.74 -38.91
CA THR A 161 -9.35 -42.51 -39.65
C THR A 161 -10.49 -41.72 -38.98
N LEU A 162 -10.78 -40.55 -39.59
CA LEU A 162 -11.90 -39.62 -39.37
C LEU A 162 -13.22 -40.16 -39.96
N PRO A 163 -14.38 -39.63 -39.52
CA PRO A 163 -15.03 -38.63 -40.35
C PRO A 163 -15.60 -37.41 -39.59
N SER A 164 -15.85 -36.36 -40.38
CA SER A 164 -16.42 -35.05 -40.05
C SER A 164 -17.80 -35.07 -39.38
N GLU A 165 -18.12 -33.89 -38.80
CA GLU A 165 -19.47 -33.32 -38.60
C GLU A 165 -20.33 -33.82 -37.42
N LYS A 166 -20.30 -33.05 -36.31
CA LYS A 166 -21.34 -32.03 -35.97
C LYS A 166 -21.13 -31.54 -34.54
N ILE A 167 -20.75 -30.27 -34.41
CA ILE A 167 -20.78 -29.50 -33.16
C ILE A 167 -22.23 -29.06 -32.93
N PRO A 168 -22.88 -29.38 -31.81
CA PRO A 168 -24.07 -28.68 -31.39
C PRO A 168 -23.67 -27.40 -30.65
N VAL A 169 -23.71 -26.31 -31.41
CA VAL A 169 -24.31 -25.01 -31.09
C VAL A 169 -24.30 -24.54 -29.62
N ALA A 170 -23.55 -23.45 -29.44
CA ALA A 170 -23.61 -22.54 -28.31
C ALA A 170 -25.05 -22.13 -27.98
N ARG A 171 -25.41 -22.12 -26.70
CA ARG A 171 -26.54 -21.31 -26.23
C ARG A 171 -26.11 -19.86 -26.22
N ASP A 172 -26.78 -19.07 -27.06
CA ASP A 172 -26.75 -17.61 -27.07
C ASP A 172 -26.96 -17.04 -25.67
N VAL A 173 -25.97 -16.28 -25.20
CA VAL A 173 -26.21 -15.15 -24.30
C VAL A 173 -26.05 -13.89 -25.17
N PRO A 174 -27.10 -13.07 -25.36
CA PRO A 174 -27.01 -11.89 -26.20
C PRO A 174 -26.14 -10.80 -25.56
N GLY A 175 -25.12 -10.35 -26.30
CA GLY A 175 -24.64 -8.97 -26.24
C GLY A 175 -23.70 -8.58 -25.09
N ALA A 176 -22.47 -9.07 -25.11
CA ALA A 176 -21.32 -8.32 -24.61
C ALA A 176 -20.17 -8.53 -25.60
N ALA A 177 -20.10 -7.65 -26.61
CA ALA A 177 -18.88 -7.50 -27.40
C ALA A 177 -17.74 -7.21 -26.42
N SER A 178 -16.65 -7.96 -26.52
CA SER A 178 -15.40 -7.74 -25.79
C SER A 178 -14.82 -6.38 -26.19
N ASN A 179 -15.29 -5.31 -25.56
CA ASN A 179 -14.76 -3.96 -25.71
C ASN A 179 -13.44 -3.82 -24.93
N ASN A 180 -12.43 -4.59 -25.33
CA ASN A 180 -11.06 -4.39 -24.89
C ASN A 180 -10.45 -3.25 -25.73
N ALA A 181 -10.79 -2.00 -25.38
CA ALA A 181 -10.12 -0.83 -25.90
C ALA A 181 -8.71 -0.73 -25.28
N LEU A 182 -7.77 -1.50 -25.80
CA LEU A 182 -6.33 -1.34 -25.55
C LEU A 182 -5.82 -0.22 -26.48
N VAL A 183 -5.65 1.00 -25.97
CA VAL A 183 -5.10 2.11 -26.75
C VAL A 183 -4.04 2.91 -25.95
N ALA A 184 -2.81 2.86 -26.47
CA ALA A 184 -1.74 3.87 -26.51
C ALA A 184 -1.06 4.46 -25.24
N ALA A 185 0.15 3.95 -24.97
CA ALA A 185 1.38 4.70 -24.63
C ALA A 185 2.55 3.69 -24.71
N VAL A 186 3.82 4.06 -24.55
CA VAL A 186 4.91 3.07 -24.34
C VAL A 186 4.53 2.26 -23.09
N GLN A 187 4.02 1.06 -23.32
CA GLN A 187 3.44 0.23 -22.26
C GLN A 187 4.59 -0.36 -21.45
N GLN A 188 4.96 0.29 -20.35
CA GLN A 188 5.74 -0.35 -19.29
C GLN A 188 4.94 -1.42 -18.55
N THR A 189 3.61 -1.40 -18.70
CA THR A 189 2.73 -2.44 -18.19
C THR A 189 1.66 -2.82 -19.18
N VAL A 190 1.23 -4.07 -19.10
CA VAL A 190 0.19 -4.63 -19.96
C VAL A 190 -0.69 -5.57 -19.14
N LEU A 191 -1.99 -5.31 -19.14
CA LEU A 191 -2.98 -6.19 -18.52
C LEU A 191 -3.45 -7.24 -19.54
N ASN A 192 -3.16 -8.50 -19.25
CA ASN A 192 -3.76 -9.64 -19.92
C ASN A 192 -5.04 -10.08 -19.20
N ALA A 193 -6.18 -9.52 -19.62
CA ALA A 193 -7.48 -9.85 -19.05
C ALA A 193 -7.89 -11.32 -19.23
N ARG A 194 -7.33 -12.05 -20.20
CA ARG A 194 -7.64 -13.47 -20.41
C ARG A 194 -7.10 -14.33 -19.28
N THR A 195 -5.92 -14.00 -18.77
CA THR A 195 -5.23 -14.76 -17.72
C THR A 195 -5.25 -14.06 -16.37
N ASN A 196 -5.89 -12.90 -16.28
CA ASN A 196 -5.84 -12.01 -15.12
C ASN A 196 -4.39 -11.70 -14.71
N THR A 197 -3.50 -11.46 -15.68
CA THR A 197 -2.08 -11.23 -15.42
C THR A 197 -1.66 -9.83 -15.85
N LEU A 198 -1.04 -9.08 -14.95
CA LEU A 198 -0.41 -7.80 -15.20
C LEU A 198 1.09 -8.02 -15.45
N TYR A 199 1.57 -7.69 -16.65
CA TYR A 199 2.99 -7.72 -16.98
C TYR A 199 3.60 -6.34 -16.74
N VAL A 200 4.78 -6.28 -16.14
CA VAL A 200 5.50 -5.05 -15.77
C VAL A 200 6.96 -5.14 -16.21
N LEU A 201 7.46 -4.12 -16.89
CA LEU A 201 8.87 -4.02 -17.25
C LEU A 201 9.75 -3.73 -16.04
N LEU A 202 10.88 -4.45 -15.97
CA LEU A 202 11.99 -4.19 -15.05
C LEU A 202 13.25 -3.93 -15.89
N PRO A 203 13.46 -2.70 -16.41
CA PRO A 203 14.51 -2.41 -17.38
C PRO A 203 15.92 -2.65 -16.84
N ASP A 204 16.17 -2.31 -15.57
CA ASP A 204 17.50 -2.38 -14.98
C ASP A 204 17.94 -3.83 -14.68
N SER A 205 16.98 -4.76 -14.54
CA SER A 205 17.24 -6.19 -14.40
C SER A 205 17.03 -6.99 -15.70
N GLY A 206 16.74 -6.32 -16.82
CA GLY A 206 16.51 -6.98 -18.11
C GLY A 206 15.34 -7.97 -18.10
N SER A 207 14.28 -7.69 -17.34
CA SER A 207 13.22 -8.68 -17.04
C SER A 207 11.80 -8.12 -17.15
N VAL A 208 10.81 -9.03 -17.19
CA VAL A 208 9.38 -8.73 -17.09
C VAL A 208 8.80 -9.45 -15.88
N ALA A 209 8.19 -8.73 -14.96
CA ALA A 209 7.39 -9.34 -13.89
C ALA A 209 5.99 -9.65 -14.40
N ALA A 210 5.51 -10.88 -14.22
CA ALA A 210 4.12 -11.26 -14.38
C ALA A 210 3.48 -11.31 -13.00
N LEU A 211 2.46 -10.49 -12.76
CA LEU A 211 1.75 -10.37 -11.50
C LEU A 211 0.30 -10.79 -11.71
N ASP A 212 -0.36 -11.37 -10.72
CA ASP A 212 -1.81 -11.51 -10.76
C ASP A 212 -2.42 -10.10 -10.71
N ALA A 213 -3.33 -9.79 -11.64
CA ALA A 213 -3.83 -8.43 -11.81
C ALA A 213 -4.74 -7.97 -10.66
N MET A 214 -5.28 -8.90 -9.87
CA MET A 214 -6.11 -8.58 -8.71
C MET A 214 -5.30 -8.52 -7.42
N THR A 215 -4.43 -9.49 -7.21
CA THR A 215 -3.67 -9.68 -5.95
C THR A 215 -2.27 -9.09 -5.97
N GLN A 216 -1.78 -8.72 -7.16
CA GLN A 216 -0.40 -8.30 -7.42
C GLN A 216 0.65 -9.33 -7.00
N ALA A 217 0.23 -10.56 -6.68
CA ALA A 217 1.14 -11.64 -6.36
C ALA A 217 2.02 -11.93 -7.59
N GLN A 218 3.33 -11.99 -7.39
CA GLN A 218 4.24 -12.30 -8.48
C GLN A 218 4.05 -13.75 -8.93
N LEU A 219 3.55 -13.91 -10.15
CA LEU A 219 3.38 -15.20 -10.81
C LEU A 219 4.70 -15.70 -11.41
N ALA A 220 5.48 -14.79 -12.00
CA ALA A 220 6.78 -15.10 -12.60
C ALA A 220 7.66 -13.86 -12.75
N VAL A 221 8.99 -14.07 -12.83
CA VAL A 221 9.95 -13.10 -13.37
C VAL A 221 10.56 -13.71 -14.63
N ILE A 222 10.41 -13.02 -15.74
CA ILE A 222 10.76 -13.51 -17.08
C ILE A 222 11.98 -12.73 -17.56
N HIS A 223 13.13 -13.40 -17.58
CA HIS A 223 14.40 -12.80 -18.00
C HIS A 223 14.48 -12.72 -19.53
N VAL A 224 14.21 -11.54 -20.07
CA VAL A 224 14.25 -11.27 -21.53
C VAL A 224 15.63 -10.77 -21.98
N GLY A 225 16.48 -10.36 -21.04
CA GLY A 225 17.81 -9.81 -21.30
C GLY A 225 17.77 -8.34 -21.75
N GLY A 226 18.96 -7.76 -21.89
CA GLY A 226 19.15 -6.40 -22.38
C GLY A 226 18.46 -5.34 -21.49
N ARG A 227 17.92 -4.28 -22.11
CA ARG A 227 17.22 -3.19 -21.41
C ARG A 227 15.83 -2.98 -22.00
N PRO A 228 14.84 -3.81 -21.62
CA PRO A 228 13.53 -3.80 -22.24
C PRO A 228 12.83 -2.47 -21.98
N SER A 229 12.20 -1.92 -23.02
CA SER A 229 11.73 -0.52 -23.05
C SER A 229 10.25 -0.37 -23.39
N ALA A 230 9.59 -1.36 -24.00
CA ALA A 230 8.14 -1.33 -24.21
C ALA A 230 7.52 -2.75 -24.24
N LEU A 231 6.25 -2.87 -23.89
CA LEU A 231 5.43 -4.07 -24.00
C LEU A 231 4.27 -3.88 -24.98
N ALA A 232 3.70 -4.98 -25.47
CA ALA A 232 2.38 -5.02 -26.10
C ALA A 232 1.70 -6.39 -25.89
N LEU A 233 0.38 -6.42 -25.76
CA LEU A 233 -0.41 -7.66 -25.72
C LEU A 233 -0.96 -7.99 -27.11
N ASN A 234 -0.72 -9.21 -27.58
CA ASN A 234 -1.52 -9.83 -28.62
C ASN A 234 -2.65 -10.64 -27.97
N ALA A 235 -3.84 -10.04 -27.88
CA ALA A 235 -4.97 -10.65 -27.19
C ALA A 235 -5.54 -11.85 -27.95
N THR A 236 -5.28 -11.95 -29.26
CA THR A 236 -5.72 -13.06 -30.11
C THR A 236 -4.93 -14.32 -29.80
N THR A 237 -3.60 -14.23 -29.78
CA THR A 237 -2.69 -15.35 -29.48
C THR A 237 -2.40 -15.53 -27.99
N ASN A 238 -2.82 -14.59 -27.14
CA ASN A 238 -2.50 -14.56 -25.71
C ASN A 238 -0.98 -14.48 -25.46
N THR A 239 -0.28 -13.62 -26.20
CA THR A 239 1.17 -13.44 -26.07
C THR A 239 1.54 -12.00 -25.74
N ILE A 240 2.65 -11.82 -25.01
CA ILE A 240 3.21 -10.52 -24.63
C ILE A 240 4.48 -10.29 -25.43
N LEU A 241 4.57 -9.15 -26.10
CA LEU A 241 5.73 -8.74 -26.86
C LEU A 241 6.54 -7.75 -26.04
N VAL A 242 7.85 -7.93 -26.02
CA VAL A 242 8.80 -7.12 -25.27
C VAL A 242 9.81 -6.54 -26.21
N LEU A 243 9.77 -5.22 -26.39
CA LEU A 243 10.74 -4.48 -27.19
C LEU A 243 11.93 -4.08 -26.32
N ASP A 244 13.13 -4.39 -26.76
CA ASP A 244 14.36 -3.78 -26.26
C ASP A 244 14.93 -2.84 -27.35
N SER A 245 14.88 -1.55 -27.07
CA SER A 245 15.37 -0.51 -27.98
C SER A 245 16.89 -0.47 -28.08
N SER A 246 17.61 -0.92 -27.05
CA SER A 246 19.08 -0.90 -26.99
C SER A 246 19.69 -2.08 -27.76
N SER A 247 19.17 -3.29 -27.56
CA SER A 247 19.59 -4.48 -28.31
C SER A 247 18.85 -4.63 -29.64
N ARG A 248 17.82 -3.82 -29.89
CA ARG A 248 16.95 -3.87 -31.07
C ARG A 248 16.33 -5.25 -31.27
N THR A 249 15.75 -5.80 -30.21
CA THR A 249 15.08 -7.10 -30.25
C THR A 249 13.62 -7.00 -29.82
N VAL A 250 12.80 -7.91 -30.33
CA VAL A 250 11.44 -8.15 -29.85
C VAL A 250 11.37 -9.59 -29.35
N THR A 251 11.06 -9.76 -28.08
CA THR A 251 10.88 -11.07 -27.43
C THR A 251 9.40 -11.32 -27.19
N GLU A 252 8.90 -12.48 -27.59
CA GLU A 252 7.52 -12.92 -27.38
C GLU A 252 7.44 -13.89 -26.21
N ILE A 253 6.49 -13.65 -25.33
CA ILE A 253 6.20 -14.42 -24.11
C ILE A 253 4.80 -15.03 -24.26
N ASP A 254 4.69 -16.33 -23.97
CA ASP A 254 3.40 -17.00 -23.82
C ASP A 254 2.70 -16.50 -22.55
N GLY A 255 1.53 -15.87 -22.71
CA GLY A 255 0.78 -15.30 -21.59
C GLY A 255 0.09 -16.33 -20.69
N GLY A 256 -0.08 -17.58 -21.14
CA GLY A 256 -0.63 -18.67 -20.34
C GLY A 256 0.44 -19.39 -19.50
N HIS A 257 1.67 -19.47 -20.01
CA HIS A 257 2.77 -20.18 -19.35
C HIS A 257 3.85 -19.27 -18.74
N ASN A 258 3.83 -17.96 -19.05
CA ASN A 258 4.85 -17.00 -18.66
C ASN A 258 6.27 -17.41 -19.09
N THR A 259 6.40 -17.92 -20.32
CA THR A 259 7.69 -18.38 -20.88
C THR A 259 7.99 -17.70 -22.21
N ILE A 260 9.27 -17.49 -22.51
CA ILE A 260 9.70 -16.94 -23.79
C ILE A 260 9.49 -18.01 -24.88
N ILE A 261 8.85 -17.63 -25.98
CA ILE A 261 8.57 -18.53 -27.12
C ILE A 261 9.30 -18.12 -28.40
N ALA A 262 9.67 -16.85 -28.55
CA ALA A 262 10.44 -16.37 -29.70
C ALA A 262 11.20 -15.08 -29.39
N THR A 263 12.30 -14.85 -30.11
CA THR A 263 13.01 -13.56 -30.13
C THR A 263 13.40 -13.25 -31.57
N ALA A 264 13.12 -12.03 -32.02
CA ALA A 264 13.44 -11.54 -33.36
C ALA A 264 14.19 -10.21 -33.32
N ALA A 265 15.09 -9.98 -34.28
CA ALA A 265 15.79 -8.71 -34.42
C ALA A 265 14.92 -7.67 -35.14
N VAL A 266 15.02 -6.41 -34.73
CA VAL A 266 14.38 -5.26 -35.38
C VAL A 266 15.31 -4.68 -36.44
N PRO A 267 15.05 -4.91 -37.74
CA PRO A 267 15.94 -4.49 -38.82
C PRO A 267 15.97 -2.97 -38.99
N GLY A 268 17.03 -2.46 -39.64
CA GLY A 268 17.22 -1.04 -39.95
C GLY A 268 18.13 -0.30 -38.97
N ALA A 269 18.43 0.96 -39.30
CA ALA A 269 19.16 1.88 -38.43
C ALA A 269 18.19 2.60 -37.45
N GLY A 270 18.70 3.33 -36.46
CA GLY A 270 17.86 4.10 -35.54
C GLY A 270 17.72 3.52 -34.13
N THR A 271 16.79 4.10 -33.37
CA THR A 271 16.37 3.59 -32.06
C THR A 271 14.88 3.26 -32.12
N PRO A 272 14.47 1.98 -31.90
CA PRO A 272 13.06 1.63 -31.75
C PRO A 272 12.43 2.38 -30.57
N THR A 273 11.22 2.91 -30.74
CA THR A 273 10.56 3.78 -29.77
C THR A 273 9.27 3.19 -29.21
N SER A 274 8.50 2.44 -29.99
CA SER A 274 7.25 1.84 -29.54
C SER A 274 6.94 0.53 -30.27
N ILE A 275 6.10 -0.29 -29.64
CA ILE A 275 5.56 -1.54 -30.20
C ILE A 275 4.04 -1.59 -29.98
N GLN A 276 3.29 -2.05 -30.99
CA GLN A 276 1.84 -2.25 -30.94
C GLN A 276 1.44 -3.52 -31.69
N VAL A 277 0.27 -4.08 -31.34
CA VAL A 277 -0.33 -5.21 -32.04
C VAL A 277 -1.67 -4.79 -32.62
N ASP A 278 -1.83 -4.98 -33.92
CA ASP A 278 -3.14 -4.94 -34.57
C ASP A 278 -3.93 -6.18 -34.17
N GLN A 279 -4.94 -6.02 -33.31
CA GLN A 279 -5.72 -7.14 -32.78
C GLN A 279 -6.55 -7.85 -33.86
N THR A 280 -6.83 -7.18 -34.99
CA THR A 280 -7.63 -7.75 -36.08
C THR A 280 -6.79 -8.65 -36.99
N SER A 281 -5.61 -8.19 -37.38
CA SER A 281 -4.73 -8.92 -38.32
C SER A 281 -3.62 -9.73 -37.64
N GLY A 282 -3.35 -9.45 -36.36
CA GLY A 282 -2.22 -10.01 -35.61
C GLY A 282 -0.86 -9.44 -36.04
N ARG A 283 -0.83 -8.37 -36.85
CA ARG A 283 0.42 -7.70 -37.23
C ARG A 283 1.02 -6.97 -36.04
N ILE A 284 2.34 -7.01 -35.96
CA ILE A 284 3.13 -6.35 -34.92
C ILE A 284 3.83 -5.17 -35.56
N VAL A 285 3.70 -4.00 -34.97
CA VAL A 285 4.15 -2.73 -35.53
C VAL A 285 5.14 -2.10 -34.57
N VAL A 286 6.35 -1.84 -35.05
CA VAL A 286 7.43 -1.20 -34.30
C VAL A 286 7.78 0.12 -34.97
N SER A 287 7.83 1.20 -34.20
CA SER A 287 8.35 2.49 -34.69
C SER A 287 9.81 2.67 -34.32
N ALA A 288 10.55 3.41 -35.13
CA ALA A 288 11.92 3.82 -34.79
C ALA A 288 12.19 5.25 -35.26
N ILE A 289 13.05 5.95 -34.52
CA ILE A 289 13.61 7.25 -34.92
C ILE A 289 15.00 7.07 -35.51
N ALA A 290 15.40 7.93 -36.45
CA ALA A 290 16.74 7.87 -37.03
C ALA A 290 17.82 8.16 -35.96
N SER A 291 18.94 7.41 -35.99
CA SER A 291 20.12 7.72 -35.19
C SER A 291 20.78 8.95 -35.81
N ALA A 292 20.99 10.02 -35.04
CA ALA A 292 21.60 11.23 -35.59
C ALA A 292 22.96 10.92 -36.22
N ALA A 293 23.09 11.19 -37.53
CA ALA A 293 24.38 11.47 -38.17
C ALA A 293 24.21 12.74 -39.02
N PRO A 294 25.16 13.68 -38.96
CA PRO A 294 25.13 14.86 -39.81
C PRO A 294 25.34 14.42 -41.26
N SER A 295 24.73 15.16 -42.20
CA SER A 295 24.94 15.05 -43.65
C SER A 295 24.41 13.79 -44.36
N ALA A 296 23.09 13.73 -44.60
CA ALA A 296 22.55 13.17 -45.85
C ALA A 296 21.16 13.75 -46.17
N LEU A 297 21.00 14.22 -47.41
CA LEU A 297 19.80 14.78 -48.03
C LEU A 297 18.68 13.74 -48.25
N SER A 298 18.16 13.13 -47.20
CA SER A 298 16.95 12.28 -47.29
C SER A 298 16.03 12.57 -46.11
N GLY A 299 14.87 13.18 -46.40
CA GLY A 299 13.90 13.72 -45.44
C GLY A 299 13.12 12.68 -44.62
N SER A 300 13.68 11.51 -44.34
CA SER A 300 13.09 10.51 -43.44
C SER A 300 13.65 10.71 -42.04
N THR A 301 12.79 11.03 -41.08
CA THR A 301 13.18 11.26 -39.67
C THR A 301 12.88 10.04 -38.77
N GLY A 302 12.22 9.01 -39.32
CA GLY A 302 12.00 7.72 -38.65
C GLY A 302 11.66 6.57 -39.61
N SER A 303 11.22 5.45 -39.06
CA SER A 303 10.69 4.30 -39.81
C SER A 303 9.60 3.55 -39.05
N VAL A 304 8.75 2.83 -39.78
CA VAL A 304 7.82 1.83 -39.26
C VAL A 304 8.22 0.44 -39.77
N ILE A 305 8.43 -0.49 -38.85
CA ILE A 305 8.74 -1.89 -39.10
C ILE A 305 7.50 -2.73 -38.76
N VAL A 306 7.08 -3.59 -39.69
CA VAL A 306 5.90 -4.45 -39.55
C VAL A 306 6.33 -5.91 -39.59
N PHE A 307 5.98 -6.66 -38.55
CA PHE A 307 6.09 -8.11 -38.50
C PHE A 307 4.71 -8.76 -38.62
N ASP A 308 4.68 -10.01 -39.09
CA ASP A 308 3.50 -10.85 -38.97
C ASP A 308 3.34 -11.39 -37.54
N ARG A 309 2.26 -12.15 -37.32
CA ARG A 309 1.93 -12.78 -36.04
C ARG A 309 2.95 -13.80 -35.53
N SER A 310 3.95 -14.15 -36.32
CA SER A 310 5.02 -15.10 -35.98
C SER A 310 6.38 -14.41 -35.92
N LEU A 311 6.39 -13.08 -35.72
CA LEU A 311 7.58 -12.23 -35.68
C LEU A 311 8.44 -12.27 -36.95
N LYS A 312 7.86 -12.62 -38.10
CA LYS A 312 8.57 -12.54 -39.39
C LYS A 312 8.36 -11.18 -40.02
N LEU A 313 9.46 -10.54 -40.45
CA LEU A 313 9.42 -9.23 -41.10
C LEU A 313 8.55 -9.25 -42.36
N GLN A 314 7.55 -8.36 -42.41
CA GLN A 314 6.73 -8.12 -43.61
C GLN A 314 7.17 -6.86 -44.36
N ALA A 315 7.47 -5.78 -43.64
CA ALA A 315 7.85 -4.52 -44.24
C ALA A 315 8.70 -3.66 -43.30
N SER A 316 9.55 -2.81 -43.87
CA SER A 316 10.18 -1.68 -43.19
C SER A 316 10.00 -0.46 -44.09
N ARG A 317 9.42 0.62 -43.55
CA ARG A 317 9.02 1.80 -44.32
C ARG A 317 9.61 3.06 -43.69
N PRO A 318 10.36 3.89 -44.46
CA PRO A 318 10.78 5.21 -44.00
C PRO A 318 9.56 6.12 -43.84
N ILE A 319 9.62 7.01 -42.86
CA ILE A 319 8.62 8.06 -42.61
C ILE A 319 9.31 9.39 -42.35
N ASP A 320 8.63 10.47 -42.73
CA ASP A 320 9.09 11.85 -42.65
C ASP A 320 8.90 12.49 -41.27
N VAL A 321 8.34 11.74 -40.32
CA VAL A 321 8.22 12.14 -38.91
C VAL A 321 9.06 11.25 -37.99
N ALA A 322 9.46 11.79 -36.83
CA ALA A 322 10.19 11.06 -35.81
C ALA A 322 9.19 10.52 -34.75
N PRO A 323 8.58 9.35 -34.96
CA PRO A 323 7.51 8.89 -34.10
C PRO A 323 8.06 8.50 -32.73
N ARG A 324 7.50 9.09 -31.69
CA ARG A 324 7.64 8.61 -30.32
C ARG A 324 6.75 7.38 -30.11
N TYR A 325 5.57 7.38 -30.74
CA TYR A 325 4.60 6.31 -30.64
C TYR A 325 3.92 6.02 -31.98
N VAL A 326 3.53 4.76 -32.17
CA VAL A 326 2.48 4.38 -33.11
C VAL A 326 1.22 4.02 -32.31
N VAL A 327 0.07 4.49 -32.76
CA VAL A 327 -1.23 4.14 -32.19
C VAL A 327 -2.11 3.60 -33.30
N LEU A 328 -2.55 2.35 -33.19
CA LEU A 328 -3.46 1.75 -34.17
C LEU A 328 -4.91 2.04 -33.80
N ASP A 329 -5.77 2.23 -34.80
CA ASP A 329 -7.21 2.24 -34.55
C ASP A 329 -7.73 0.82 -34.26
N ALA A 330 -8.94 0.73 -33.71
CA ALA A 330 -9.54 -0.55 -33.30
C ALA A 330 -9.71 -1.56 -34.47
N THR A 331 -9.69 -1.08 -35.71
CA THR A 331 -9.86 -1.89 -36.93
C THR A 331 -8.55 -2.21 -37.63
N GLY A 332 -7.44 -1.61 -37.22
CA GLY A 332 -6.16 -1.63 -37.94
C GLY A 332 -6.18 -0.85 -39.27
N ALA A 333 -7.25 -0.12 -39.59
CA ALA A 333 -7.39 0.59 -40.85
C ALA A 333 -6.57 1.89 -40.91
N ARG A 334 -6.32 2.51 -39.75
CA ARG A 334 -5.51 3.72 -39.61
C ARG A 334 -4.54 3.60 -38.44
N ALA A 335 -3.49 4.41 -38.50
CA ALA A 335 -2.57 4.59 -37.39
C ALA A 335 -2.21 6.07 -37.17
N LEU A 336 -1.83 6.44 -35.95
CA LEU A 336 -1.22 7.72 -35.62
C LEU A 336 0.28 7.52 -35.41
N LEU A 337 1.08 8.30 -36.12
CA LEU A 337 2.50 8.49 -35.86
C LEU A 337 2.65 9.74 -34.99
N VAL A 338 2.75 9.54 -33.68
CA VAL A 338 2.76 10.64 -32.70
C VAL A 338 4.20 11.15 -32.56
N SER A 339 4.43 12.41 -32.89
CA SER A 339 5.70 13.10 -32.65
C SER A 339 5.47 14.40 -31.88
N GLY A 340 6.55 14.99 -31.35
CA GLY A 340 6.47 16.27 -30.64
C GLY A 340 6.04 17.43 -31.51
N ASP A 341 6.34 17.39 -32.81
CA ASP A 341 6.08 18.49 -33.74
C ASP A 341 4.76 18.31 -34.49
N VAL A 342 4.46 17.08 -34.93
CA VAL A 342 3.26 16.75 -35.71
C VAL A 342 2.79 15.32 -35.41
N THR A 343 1.49 15.12 -35.28
CA THR A 343 0.88 13.79 -35.23
C THR A 343 0.35 13.44 -36.63
N THR A 344 0.97 12.49 -37.31
CA THR A 344 0.57 12.11 -38.68
C THR A 344 -0.39 10.92 -38.65
N ILE A 345 -1.55 11.08 -39.28
CA ILE A 345 -2.49 10.00 -39.51
C ILE A 345 -2.05 9.27 -40.77
N VAL A 346 -1.94 7.95 -40.70
CA VAL A 346 -1.53 7.10 -41.82
C VAL A 346 -2.55 5.99 -42.06
N ASP A 347 -2.62 5.52 -43.30
CA ASP A 347 -3.33 4.28 -43.64
C ASP A 347 -2.64 3.08 -42.96
N GLY A 348 -3.39 2.24 -42.25
CA GLY A 348 -2.83 1.18 -41.39
C GLY A 348 -2.19 0.03 -42.17
N ALA A 349 -2.53 -0.15 -43.45
CA ALA A 349 -1.91 -1.17 -44.30
C ALA A 349 -0.62 -0.66 -44.98
N THR A 350 -0.61 0.60 -45.41
CA THR A 350 0.45 1.20 -46.23
C THR A 350 1.38 2.15 -45.46
N TYR A 351 1.00 2.59 -44.25
CA TYR A 351 1.66 3.63 -43.47
C TYR A 351 1.93 4.92 -44.25
N LYS A 352 1.15 5.17 -45.32
CA LYS A 352 1.19 6.43 -46.07
C LYS A 352 0.35 7.47 -45.34
N ALA A 353 0.86 8.70 -45.28
CA ALA A 353 0.14 9.83 -44.69
C ALA A 353 -1.20 10.08 -45.39
N ILE A 354 -2.26 10.16 -44.59
CA ILE A 354 -3.62 10.51 -45.03
C ILE A 354 -4.13 11.78 -44.34
N GLY A 355 -3.43 12.28 -43.32
CA GLY A 355 -3.73 13.55 -42.67
C GLY A 355 -2.74 13.90 -41.57
N GLN A 356 -2.82 15.12 -41.05
CA GLN A 356 -1.98 15.58 -39.93
C GLN A 356 -2.80 16.33 -38.87
N LEU A 357 -2.33 16.21 -37.63
CA LEU A 357 -2.79 16.91 -36.44
C LEU A 357 -1.57 17.54 -35.74
N PRO A 358 -1.77 18.50 -34.81
CA PRO A 358 -0.67 19.07 -34.03
C PRO A 358 0.15 17.99 -33.29
N GLY A 359 1.40 18.34 -33.00
CA GLY A 359 2.31 17.47 -32.25
C GLY A 359 1.88 17.28 -30.79
N GLY A 360 2.29 16.17 -30.20
CA GLY A 360 1.85 15.78 -28.86
C GLY A 360 2.80 14.82 -28.14
N VAL A 361 2.54 14.66 -26.85
CA VAL A 361 3.19 13.70 -25.95
C VAL A 361 2.48 12.35 -25.98
N SER A 362 1.16 12.32 -26.22
CA SER A 362 0.36 11.08 -26.32
C SER A 362 -0.86 11.32 -27.21
N ALA A 363 -1.45 10.27 -27.78
CA ALA A 363 -2.66 10.37 -28.59
C ALA A 363 -3.49 9.08 -28.53
N ALA A 364 -4.80 9.18 -28.76
CA ALA A 364 -5.71 8.04 -28.78
C ALA A 364 -6.83 8.21 -29.83
N PHE A 365 -7.18 7.14 -30.52
CA PHE A 365 -8.47 7.06 -31.23
C PHE A 365 -9.60 6.86 -30.23
N ALA A 366 -10.75 7.50 -30.46
CA ALA A 366 -11.97 7.20 -29.73
C ALA A 366 -12.31 5.71 -29.85
N ALA A 367 -12.95 5.13 -28.83
CA ALA A 367 -13.30 3.70 -28.84
C ALA A 367 -14.20 3.29 -30.02
N ARG A 368 -15.01 4.22 -30.55
CA ARG A 368 -15.85 4.01 -31.74
C ARG A 368 -15.13 4.30 -33.06
N GLY A 369 -13.89 4.77 -32.99
CA GLY A 369 -13.08 5.14 -34.13
C GLY A 369 -13.46 6.47 -34.78
N ASP A 370 -14.43 7.22 -34.25
CA ASP A 370 -15.03 8.43 -34.84
C ASP A 370 -14.34 9.76 -34.46
N GLY A 371 -13.28 9.69 -33.66
CA GLY A 371 -12.54 10.85 -33.19
C GLY A 371 -11.12 10.52 -32.76
N ILE A 372 -10.28 11.54 -32.69
CA ILE A 372 -8.87 11.46 -32.29
C ILE A 372 -8.62 12.50 -31.20
N ALA A 373 -7.91 12.09 -30.15
CA ALA A 373 -7.40 12.98 -29.12
C ALA A 373 -5.88 13.05 -29.17
N VAL A 374 -5.32 14.26 -29.14
CA VAL A 374 -3.87 14.50 -29.04
C VAL A 374 -3.59 15.30 -27.78
N LEU A 375 -2.76 14.77 -26.89
CA LEU A 375 -2.34 15.40 -25.65
C LEU A 375 -0.97 16.04 -25.86
N SER A 376 -0.86 17.34 -25.66
CA SER A 376 0.37 18.12 -25.83
C SER A 376 0.76 18.89 -24.56
N SER A 377 2.03 19.27 -24.49
CA SER A 377 2.54 20.15 -23.42
C SER A 377 2.45 21.60 -23.89
N VAL A 378 1.94 22.47 -23.02
CA VAL A 378 1.90 23.93 -23.24
C VAL A 378 2.58 24.65 -22.09
N SER A 379 2.90 25.93 -22.26
CA SER A 379 3.60 26.73 -21.24
C SER A 379 2.89 26.80 -19.89
N THR A 380 1.58 26.59 -19.87
CA THR A 380 0.72 26.65 -18.68
C THR A 380 0.32 25.27 -18.13
N GLY A 381 0.81 24.16 -18.72
CA GLY A 381 0.46 22.80 -18.32
C GLY A 381 0.27 21.85 -19.51
N ALA A 382 -0.91 21.27 -19.62
CA ALA A 382 -1.28 20.33 -20.68
C ALA A 382 -2.46 20.84 -21.51
N GLN A 383 -2.52 20.41 -22.76
CA GLN A 383 -3.63 20.70 -23.67
C GLN A 383 -4.07 19.41 -24.35
N LEU A 384 -5.36 19.10 -24.30
CA LEU A 384 -5.95 18.00 -25.05
C LEU A 384 -6.71 18.57 -26.26
N GLU A 385 -6.32 18.16 -27.45
CA GLU A 385 -6.99 18.52 -28.69
C GLU A 385 -7.84 17.36 -29.19
N LEU A 386 -9.12 17.63 -29.43
CA LEU A 386 -10.10 16.68 -29.93
C LEU A 386 -10.43 17.03 -31.39
N SER A 387 -10.27 16.05 -32.28
CA SER A 387 -10.57 16.18 -33.71
C SER A 387 -11.53 15.07 -34.15
N GLY A 388 -12.55 15.45 -34.92
CA GLY A 388 -13.46 14.48 -35.55
C GLY A 388 -12.81 13.78 -36.75
N ASP A 389 -13.32 12.59 -37.08
CA ASP A 389 -12.76 11.67 -38.09
C ASP A 389 -12.49 12.27 -39.49
N ALA A 390 -13.20 13.33 -39.87
CA ALA A 390 -13.17 13.92 -41.20
C ALA A 390 -12.27 15.16 -41.35
N LYS A 391 -11.57 15.59 -40.29
CA LYS A 391 -10.99 16.94 -40.19
C LYS A 391 -9.48 17.04 -40.05
N ALA A 392 -8.76 16.01 -40.48
CA ALA A 392 -7.32 16.10 -40.62
C ALA A 392 -6.93 17.06 -41.75
N ALA A 393 -5.98 17.96 -41.49
CA ALA A 393 -5.43 18.81 -42.53
C ALA A 393 -4.68 17.94 -43.56
N ALA A 394 -4.66 18.37 -44.83
CA ALA A 394 -3.86 17.72 -45.86
C ALA A 394 -2.37 17.70 -45.42
N PRO A 395 -1.60 16.64 -45.76
CA PRO A 395 -0.19 16.55 -45.38
C PRO A 395 0.59 17.82 -45.75
N GLY A 396 1.27 18.45 -44.78
CA GLY A 396 2.05 19.67 -44.95
C GLY A 396 1.36 20.98 -44.53
N GLN A 397 0.17 20.94 -43.91
CA GLN A 397 -0.58 22.13 -43.47
C GLN A 397 -0.88 22.19 -41.96
N ALA A 398 -0.32 21.30 -41.14
CA ALA A 398 -0.57 21.31 -39.70
C ALA A 398 0.14 22.48 -38.99
N ALA A 399 -0.58 23.19 -38.12
CA ALA A 399 -0.02 24.27 -37.28
C ALA A 399 0.91 23.70 -36.19
N ALA A 400 1.97 24.43 -35.84
CA ALA A 400 2.92 24.05 -34.80
C ALA A 400 2.27 24.04 -33.40
N PRO A 401 2.73 23.17 -32.47
CA PRO A 401 2.23 23.14 -31.09
C PRO A 401 2.44 24.51 -30.41
N GLY A 402 1.41 25.05 -29.77
CA GLY A 402 1.51 26.27 -28.95
C GLY A 402 1.34 27.60 -29.69
N GLN A 403 1.03 27.63 -30.99
CA GLN A 403 0.46 28.82 -31.59
C GLN A 403 -1.01 28.93 -31.20
N ALA A 404 -1.30 29.68 -30.13
CA ALA A 404 -2.65 30.20 -29.92
C ALA A 404 -3.09 30.90 -31.21
N ALA A 405 -4.28 30.58 -31.71
CA ALA A 405 -4.89 31.38 -32.78
C ALA A 405 -4.76 32.86 -32.37
N ALA A 406 -4.22 33.69 -33.26
CA ALA A 406 -4.18 35.12 -33.02
C ALA A 406 -5.60 35.58 -32.62
N PRO A 407 -5.76 36.46 -31.62
CA PRO A 407 -7.09 36.84 -31.13
C PRO A 407 -7.92 37.37 -32.30
N GLY A 408 -8.92 36.59 -32.72
CA GLY A 408 -9.76 36.86 -33.90
C GLY A 408 -9.77 35.79 -35.00
N GLN A 409 -8.93 34.73 -34.95
CA GLN A 409 -9.09 33.57 -35.83
C GLN A 409 -10.02 32.53 -35.20
N ALA A 410 -11.16 32.28 -35.85
CA ALA A 410 -12.04 31.18 -35.48
C ALA A 410 -11.28 29.86 -35.59
N ALA A 411 -11.35 29.01 -34.56
CA ALA A 411 -10.87 27.64 -34.61
C ALA A 411 -11.37 26.99 -35.90
N ALA A 412 -10.51 26.23 -36.59
CA ALA A 412 -10.95 25.41 -37.71
C ALA A 412 -12.20 24.64 -37.24
N PRO A 413 -13.32 24.70 -37.97
CA PRO A 413 -14.59 24.19 -37.45
C PRO A 413 -14.37 22.75 -37.01
N GLY A 414 -14.89 22.29 -35.87
CA GLY A 414 -14.81 20.88 -35.44
C GLY A 414 -13.50 20.38 -34.80
N GLN A 415 -12.53 21.26 -34.50
CA GLN A 415 -11.47 21.00 -33.52
C GLN A 415 -11.84 21.65 -32.19
N GLN A 416 -11.74 20.91 -31.10
CA GLN A 416 -12.01 21.39 -29.75
C GLN A 416 -10.77 21.21 -28.87
N SER A 417 -10.46 22.21 -28.05
CA SER A 417 -9.29 22.17 -27.18
C SER A 417 -9.68 22.29 -25.71
N VAL A 418 -9.09 21.44 -24.87
CA VAL A 418 -9.32 21.37 -23.42
C VAL A 418 -8.00 21.64 -22.71
N ALA A 419 -7.95 22.72 -21.91
CA ALA A 419 -6.80 23.03 -21.08
C ALA A 419 -6.81 22.21 -19.79
N LEU A 420 -5.65 21.68 -19.40
CA LEU A 420 -5.47 20.80 -18.25
C LEU A 420 -4.27 21.26 -17.40
N SER A 421 -4.40 21.16 -16.09
CA SER A 421 -3.35 21.55 -15.15
C SER A 421 -2.42 20.36 -14.84
N GLY A 422 -1.12 20.56 -15.00
CA GLY A 422 -0.10 19.51 -14.80
C GLY A 422 0.65 19.16 -16.09
N ARG A 423 1.73 18.40 -15.94
CA ARG A 423 2.54 17.93 -17.08
C ARG A 423 1.86 16.73 -17.73
N PRO A 424 1.66 16.71 -19.07
CA PRO A 424 0.98 15.60 -19.74
C PRO A 424 1.81 14.32 -19.75
N LEU A 425 1.19 13.18 -19.41
CA LEU A 425 1.84 11.87 -19.42
C LEU A 425 1.22 10.92 -20.45
N ALA A 426 -0.09 10.65 -20.37
CA ALA A 426 -0.76 9.68 -21.23
C ALA A 426 -2.24 10.04 -21.48
N VAL A 427 -2.78 9.63 -22.62
CA VAL A 427 -4.23 9.65 -22.89
C VAL A 427 -4.68 8.29 -23.42
N ILE A 428 -5.81 7.79 -22.90
CA ILE A 428 -6.47 6.57 -23.39
C ILE A 428 -7.92 6.86 -23.75
N ALA A 429 -8.51 6.05 -24.62
CA ALA A 429 -9.94 6.10 -24.90
C ALA A 429 -10.73 5.27 -23.91
N LEU A 430 -11.95 5.72 -23.59
CA LEU A 430 -12.85 5.02 -22.68
C LEU A 430 -13.90 4.21 -23.46
N PRO A 431 -14.23 2.98 -23.03
CA PRO A 431 -15.24 2.15 -23.71
C PRO A 431 -16.63 2.80 -23.80
N GLN A 432 -16.99 3.60 -22.80
CA GLN A 432 -18.22 4.39 -22.76
C GLN A 432 -18.22 5.60 -23.72
N GLY A 433 -17.08 5.90 -24.36
CA GLY A 433 -16.84 7.11 -25.12
C GLY A 433 -16.09 8.17 -24.31
N GLY A 434 -15.40 9.08 -25.01
CA GLY A 434 -14.49 10.03 -24.38
C GLY A 434 -13.11 9.43 -24.10
N TYR A 435 -12.37 10.10 -23.23
CA TYR A 435 -10.95 9.88 -22.98
C TYR A 435 -10.63 10.00 -21.49
N ALA A 436 -9.58 9.33 -21.04
CA ALA A 436 -8.95 9.57 -19.74
C ALA A 436 -7.51 10.04 -19.94
N VAL A 437 -7.14 11.12 -19.25
CA VAL A 437 -5.82 11.75 -19.34
C VAL A 437 -5.09 11.63 -18.02
N LEU A 438 -3.86 11.11 -18.04
CA LEU A 438 -2.95 11.11 -16.89
C LEU A 438 -2.02 12.34 -16.95
N LEU A 439 -1.97 13.06 -15.84
CA LEU A 439 -1.17 14.28 -15.64
C LEU A 439 -0.26 14.08 -14.42
N ASP A 440 0.93 14.66 -14.46
CA ASP A 440 1.82 14.80 -13.30
C ASP A 440 1.61 16.19 -12.70
N VAL A 441 1.14 16.23 -11.46
CA VAL A 441 0.75 17.46 -10.74
C VAL A 441 1.70 17.79 -9.58
N GLY A 442 2.92 17.22 -9.58
CA GLY A 442 3.90 17.45 -8.52
C GLY A 442 4.30 18.91 -8.29
N ASP A 443 4.59 19.25 -7.03
CA ASP A 443 5.11 20.56 -6.64
C ASP A 443 6.54 20.76 -7.15
N ASN A 444 6.83 21.94 -7.69
CA ASN A 444 8.12 22.39 -8.25
C ASN A 444 9.32 22.07 -7.33
N GLY A 445 9.88 20.85 -7.42
CA GLY A 445 11.19 20.51 -6.85
C GLY A 445 11.22 19.62 -5.61
N THR A 446 10.15 18.91 -5.22
CA THR A 446 10.23 17.87 -4.15
C THR A 446 9.86 16.47 -4.64
N LEU A 447 10.31 15.44 -3.90
CA LEU A 447 10.34 14.00 -4.25
C LEU A 447 8.97 13.31 -4.49
N SER A 448 7.86 14.04 -4.47
CA SER A 448 6.47 13.57 -4.46
C SER A 448 5.73 13.80 -5.79
N SER A 449 6.16 13.13 -6.86
CA SER A 449 5.43 13.13 -8.14
C SER A 449 4.08 12.39 -7.99
N ARG A 450 2.97 13.14 -8.08
CA ARG A 450 1.59 12.66 -7.92
C ARG A 450 0.88 12.66 -9.28
N GLY A 451 0.14 11.60 -9.56
CA GLY A 451 -0.67 11.48 -10.77
C GLY A 451 -2.06 12.06 -10.56
N ASN A 452 -2.63 12.67 -11.59
CA ASN A 452 -4.05 13.01 -11.65
C ASN A 452 -4.64 12.44 -12.95
N ILE A 453 -5.74 11.70 -12.83
CA ILE A 453 -6.49 11.16 -13.97
C ILE A 453 -7.72 12.04 -14.18
N VAL A 454 -7.88 12.60 -15.39
CA VAL A 454 -9.04 13.40 -15.77
C VAL A 454 -9.86 12.66 -16.83
N GLU A 455 -11.13 12.39 -16.55
CA GLU A 455 -12.06 11.86 -17.56
C GLU A 455 -12.70 13.00 -18.34
N ILE A 456 -12.62 12.93 -19.66
CA ILE A 456 -13.07 13.97 -20.59
C ILE A 456 -14.02 13.31 -21.59
N ALA A 457 -15.24 13.82 -21.69
CA ALA A 457 -16.21 13.32 -22.67
C ALA A 457 -15.82 13.70 -24.11
N ALA A 458 -16.46 13.05 -25.09
CA ALA A 458 -16.19 13.30 -26.51
C ALA A 458 -16.49 14.75 -26.96
N ASP A 459 -17.34 15.46 -26.21
CA ASP A 459 -17.65 16.88 -26.38
C ASP A 459 -16.67 17.81 -25.63
N GLY A 460 -15.54 17.28 -25.14
CA GLY A 460 -14.53 18.01 -24.41
C GLY A 460 -14.90 18.39 -22.97
N ALA A 461 -16.08 18.02 -22.47
CA ALA A 461 -16.46 18.31 -21.09
C ALA A 461 -15.70 17.42 -20.10
N ILE A 462 -15.03 18.02 -19.12
CA ILE A 462 -14.43 17.30 -17.98
C ILE A 462 -15.56 16.72 -17.12
N ARG A 463 -15.53 15.41 -16.88
CA ARG A 463 -16.58 14.67 -16.16
C ARG A 463 -16.18 14.33 -14.74
N SER A 464 -14.93 13.91 -14.54
CA SER A 464 -14.39 13.55 -13.25
C SER A 464 -12.88 13.75 -13.25
N SER A 465 -12.31 13.80 -12.05
CA SER A 465 -10.87 13.76 -11.82
C SER A 465 -10.60 12.89 -10.61
N ALA A 466 -9.53 12.11 -10.65
CA ALA A 466 -9.12 11.22 -9.57
C ALA A 466 -7.60 11.34 -9.36
N ASP A 467 -7.19 11.60 -8.12
CA ASP A 467 -5.79 11.57 -7.75
C ASP A 467 -5.29 10.13 -7.68
N VAL A 468 -4.06 9.93 -8.13
CA VAL A 468 -3.34 8.65 -8.06
C VAL A 468 -2.00 8.90 -7.41
N PHE A 469 -1.65 8.02 -6.48
CA PHE A 469 -0.44 8.14 -5.66
C PHE A 469 0.89 8.10 -6.47
N LEU A 470 0.82 7.78 -7.77
CA LEU A 470 1.95 7.70 -8.68
C LEU A 470 1.69 8.51 -9.94
N ALA A 471 2.60 9.40 -10.32
CA ALA A 471 2.70 9.85 -11.71
C ALA A 471 3.44 8.75 -12.51
N GLY A 472 2.67 7.83 -13.10
CA GLY A 472 3.20 6.76 -13.94
C GLY A 472 3.42 7.20 -15.39
N GLY A 473 4.18 6.42 -16.16
CA GLY A 473 4.30 6.63 -17.61
C GLY A 473 3.18 5.96 -18.42
N THR A 474 2.35 5.15 -17.76
CA THR A 474 1.30 4.34 -18.39
C THR A 474 -0.02 4.49 -17.66
N LEU A 475 -1.10 4.45 -18.43
CA LEU A 475 -2.49 4.46 -17.97
C LEU A 475 -3.25 3.34 -18.68
N SER A 476 -4.02 2.56 -17.94
CA SER A 476 -4.96 1.58 -18.49
C SER A 476 -6.27 1.60 -17.70
N TYR A 477 -7.34 1.09 -18.31
CA TYR A 477 -8.67 1.07 -17.72
C TYR A 477 -9.32 -0.31 -17.86
N ASP A 478 -9.73 -0.88 -16.73
CA ASP A 478 -10.59 -2.07 -16.68
C ASP A 478 -12.05 -1.63 -16.62
N ALA A 479 -12.78 -1.87 -17.70
CA ALA A 479 -14.19 -1.54 -17.83
C ALA A 479 -15.10 -2.35 -16.90
N SER A 480 -14.71 -3.59 -16.59
CA SER A 480 -15.50 -4.50 -15.75
C SER A 480 -15.44 -4.10 -14.28
N ALA A 481 -14.25 -3.72 -13.81
CA ALA A 481 -14.01 -3.22 -12.46
C ALA A 481 -14.19 -1.71 -12.31
N ARG A 482 -14.38 -0.99 -13.43
CA ARG A 482 -14.33 0.49 -13.52
C ARG A 482 -13.09 1.05 -12.81
N ARG A 483 -11.93 0.49 -13.12
CA ARG A 483 -10.68 0.78 -12.40
C ARG A 483 -9.59 1.24 -13.34
N TYR A 484 -8.92 2.32 -13.00
CA TYR A 484 -7.68 2.75 -13.62
C TYR A 484 -6.48 2.07 -12.98
N THR A 485 -5.53 1.69 -13.80
CA THR A 485 -4.20 1.23 -13.37
C THR A 485 -3.15 2.16 -13.95
N VAL A 486 -2.35 2.75 -13.07
CA VAL A 486 -1.22 3.61 -13.40
C VAL A 486 0.05 2.90 -13.00
N ALA A 487 1.02 2.85 -13.89
CA ALA A 487 2.31 2.23 -13.58
C ALA A 487 3.49 3.06 -14.07
N GLY A 488 4.58 2.98 -13.31
CA GLY A 488 5.84 3.66 -13.58
C GLY A 488 6.98 3.11 -12.72
N ALA A 489 8.14 3.75 -12.78
CA ALA A 489 9.36 3.27 -12.12
C ALA A 489 9.24 3.05 -10.60
N LYS A 490 8.31 3.75 -9.94
CA LYS A 490 8.08 3.65 -8.49
C LYS A 490 6.98 2.66 -8.09
N GLY A 491 6.38 1.93 -9.04
CA GLY A 491 5.39 0.88 -8.77
C GLY A 491 4.12 0.99 -9.60
N ILE A 492 3.03 0.43 -9.05
CA ILE A 492 1.69 0.41 -9.64
C ILE A 492 0.74 1.04 -8.64
N ALA A 493 -0.17 1.89 -9.13
CA ALA A 493 -1.23 2.49 -8.36
C ALA A 493 -2.57 2.30 -9.08
N PHE A 494 -3.65 2.28 -8.31
CA PHE A 494 -5.00 2.14 -8.85
C PHE A 494 -5.86 3.33 -8.45
N ALA A 495 -6.84 3.66 -9.29
CA ALA A 495 -7.92 4.58 -8.95
C ALA A 495 -9.25 4.04 -9.44
N ASN A 496 -10.33 4.34 -8.73
CA ASN A 496 -11.67 4.02 -9.21
C ASN A 496 -12.11 5.05 -10.26
N GLY A 497 -12.70 4.58 -11.34
CA GLY A 497 -13.35 5.41 -12.35
C GLY A 497 -14.72 5.89 -11.87
N GLY A 498 -15.08 7.13 -12.22
CA GLY A 498 -16.28 7.78 -11.73
C GLY A 498 -17.57 7.07 -12.18
N ALA A 499 -18.55 6.95 -11.27
CA ALA A 499 -19.90 6.54 -11.63
C ALA A 499 -20.62 7.71 -12.34
N LEU A 500 -21.09 7.48 -13.57
CA LEU A 500 -21.93 8.43 -14.29
C LEU A 500 -23.27 8.60 -13.55
N ALA A 501 -23.44 9.71 -12.84
CA ALA A 501 -24.77 10.22 -12.53
C ALA A 501 -25.29 10.94 -13.78
N VAL A 502 -26.31 10.38 -14.41
CA VAL A 502 -27.12 11.10 -15.42
C VAL A 502 -27.93 12.15 -14.67
N ALA A 503 -27.38 13.35 -14.50
CA ALA A 503 -28.12 14.48 -13.96
C ALA A 503 -28.87 15.17 -15.12
N SER A 504 -30.19 14.98 -15.19
CA SER A 504 -31.08 15.97 -15.80
C SER A 504 -31.13 17.21 -14.88
N PRO A 505 -31.21 18.43 -15.43
CA PRO A 505 -31.03 19.65 -14.65
C PRO A 505 -32.25 19.94 -13.77
N ALA A 506 -32.04 20.10 -12.46
CA ALA A 506 -33.00 20.74 -11.58
C ALA A 506 -32.79 22.27 -11.62
N PRO A 507 -33.86 23.09 -11.59
CA PRO A 507 -33.72 24.53 -11.55
C PRO A 507 -33.36 25.03 -10.15
N SER A 508 -32.62 26.13 -10.17
CA SER A 508 -32.11 26.95 -9.07
C SER A 508 -33.16 27.37 -8.03
N ALA A 509 -32.77 27.38 -6.75
CA ALA A 509 -33.23 28.36 -5.78
C ALA A 509 -32.17 28.59 -4.68
N ALA A 510 -31.93 29.87 -4.40
CA ALA A 510 -30.91 30.45 -3.54
C ALA A 510 -31.29 30.41 -2.02
N PRO A 511 -30.39 30.85 -1.11
CA PRO A 511 -30.38 30.46 0.30
C PRO A 511 -31.23 31.37 1.21
N SER A 512 -31.49 30.91 2.43
CA SER A 512 -32.01 31.75 3.53
C SER A 512 -31.43 31.31 4.87
N ALA A 513 -31.04 32.29 5.66
CA ALA A 513 -30.29 32.19 6.90
C ALA A 513 -31.17 32.10 8.16
N SER A 514 -30.51 31.61 9.23
CA SER A 514 -30.63 32.01 10.65
C SER A 514 -31.96 31.84 11.40
N ALA A 515 -31.93 31.08 12.50
CA ALA A 515 -32.00 31.63 13.87
C ALA A 515 -31.97 30.49 14.91
N GLY A 516 -31.23 30.71 16.01
CA GLY A 516 -31.15 29.81 17.17
C GLY A 516 -32.27 30.05 18.20
N PRO A 517 -32.00 29.86 19.50
CA PRO A 517 -32.32 28.61 20.20
C PRO A 517 -33.30 28.82 21.38
N SER A 518 -33.82 27.74 21.96
CA SER A 518 -34.50 27.79 23.26
C SER A 518 -34.38 26.45 23.99
N ALA A 519 -33.77 26.52 25.17
CA ALA A 519 -33.68 25.45 26.16
C ALA A 519 -34.90 25.46 27.10
N SER A 520 -35.21 24.31 27.71
CA SER A 520 -35.86 24.21 29.03
C SER A 520 -35.77 22.74 29.50
N SER A 521 -34.94 22.43 30.51
CA SER A 521 -35.33 22.11 31.91
C SER A 521 -36.25 20.89 32.04
N ALA A 522 -36.01 19.88 32.88
CA ALA A 522 -35.74 19.95 34.32
C ALA A 522 -35.38 18.53 34.88
N PRO A 523 -34.95 18.43 36.16
CA PRO A 523 -34.18 17.29 36.70
C PRO A 523 -34.90 16.54 37.87
N VAL A 524 -34.12 15.67 38.56
CA VAL A 524 -34.21 15.30 40.02
C VAL A 524 -35.00 14.00 40.35
N ALA A 525 -34.30 12.88 40.65
CA ALA A 525 -34.10 12.24 41.98
C ALA A 525 -35.14 11.14 42.31
N SER A 526 -34.94 10.09 43.13
CA SER A 526 -33.89 9.68 44.08
C SER A 526 -34.13 8.23 44.57
N ALA A 527 -33.10 7.66 45.23
CA ALA A 527 -33.11 6.68 46.34
C ALA A 527 -33.21 5.15 46.08
N SER A 528 -32.05 4.45 46.09
CA SER A 528 -31.44 3.64 47.20
C SER A 528 -32.35 2.90 48.24
N PRO A 529 -31.86 1.95 49.10
CA PRO A 529 -30.57 1.19 49.16
C PRO A 529 -30.64 -0.29 49.73
N VAL A 530 -29.45 -0.87 50.06
CA VAL A 530 -29.10 -1.84 51.17
C VAL A 530 -29.20 -3.36 50.84
N ALA A 531 -28.32 -4.33 51.21
CA ALA A 531 -27.10 -4.52 52.04
C ALA A 531 -26.37 -5.81 51.53
N SER A 532 -25.03 -5.90 51.42
CA SER A 532 -23.96 -6.12 52.45
C SER A 532 -23.82 -7.55 53.00
N GLY A 533 -22.60 -8.12 52.94
CA GLY A 533 -22.12 -9.14 53.89
C GLY A 533 -21.00 -10.09 53.46
N ALA A 534 -19.74 -9.65 53.52
CA ALA A 534 -18.52 -10.49 53.66
C ALA A 534 -18.42 -11.06 55.11
N PRO A 535 -17.45 -11.92 55.57
CA PRO A 535 -15.97 -11.76 55.43
C PRO A 535 -15.11 -13.10 55.49
N THR A 536 -13.84 -13.16 55.03
CA THR A 536 -12.52 -13.35 55.77
C THR A 536 -12.33 -14.70 56.52
N ALA A 537 -11.17 -15.41 56.64
CA ALA A 537 -9.74 -15.18 56.35
C ALA A 537 -8.92 -16.52 56.42
N GLN A 538 -7.70 -16.48 55.83
CA GLN A 538 -6.40 -17.21 55.95
C GLN A 538 -5.97 -17.79 57.34
N PRO A 539 -4.76 -18.42 57.58
CA PRO A 539 -3.61 -18.84 56.70
C PRO A 539 -2.85 -20.19 57.08
N THR A 540 -1.67 -20.43 56.45
CA THR A 540 -0.47 -21.27 56.82
C THR A 540 -0.52 -22.80 56.58
N SER A 541 0.51 -23.56 56.14
CA SER A 541 1.95 -23.40 55.77
C SER A 541 2.48 -24.69 55.07
N GLU A 542 3.29 -24.57 54.00
CA GLU A 542 4.43 -25.39 53.49
C GLU A 542 4.62 -26.92 53.78
N PRO A 543 5.48 -27.65 53.01
CA PRO A 543 5.42 -28.08 51.60
C PRO A 543 5.38 -29.63 51.51
N VAL A 544 5.30 -30.26 50.31
CA VAL A 544 5.95 -31.56 49.94
C VAL A 544 5.31 -32.22 48.70
N ALA A 545 6.20 -32.58 47.77
CA ALA A 545 6.18 -33.63 46.73
C ALA A 545 4.94 -33.89 45.84
N ILE A 546 5.25 -33.86 44.54
CA ILE A 546 4.41 -34.20 43.39
C ILE A 546 3.93 -35.65 43.44
N ALA A 547 2.60 -35.86 43.40
CA ALA A 547 1.98 -37.14 43.10
C ALA A 547 0.80 -36.99 42.12
N LYS A 548 0.79 -37.90 41.15
CA LYS A 548 -0.12 -38.06 40.00
C LYS A 548 -1.62 -37.93 40.36
N PRO A 549 -2.46 -37.26 39.54
CA PRO A 549 -3.87 -37.07 39.89
C PRO A 549 -4.69 -38.37 39.74
N ALA A 550 -5.48 -38.67 40.77
CA ALA A 550 -6.56 -39.65 40.80
C ALA A 550 -7.92 -38.96 40.51
N PRO A 551 -8.98 -39.69 40.12
CA PRO A 551 -10.16 -39.10 39.49
C PRO A 551 -11.04 -38.31 40.48
N ALA A 552 -11.70 -37.27 39.95
CA ALA A 552 -12.46 -36.27 40.68
C ALA A 552 -13.66 -36.85 41.46
N GLY A 553 -13.72 -36.57 42.77
CA GLY A 553 -14.96 -36.58 43.55
C GLY A 553 -15.76 -35.29 43.35
N PRO A 554 -17.04 -35.23 43.76
CA PRO A 554 -17.93 -34.12 43.42
C PRO A 554 -17.48 -32.83 44.11
N VAL A 555 -17.23 -31.80 43.30
CA VAL A 555 -16.81 -30.47 43.76
C VAL A 555 -18.01 -29.76 44.38
N SER A 556 -17.87 -29.31 45.64
CA SER A 556 -18.83 -28.41 46.27
C SER A 556 -18.49 -26.96 45.88
N PHE A 557 -19.47 -26.25 45.33
CA PHE A 557 -19.31 -24.87 44.85
C PHE A 557 -19.36 -23.90 46.04
N VAL A 558 -18.21 -23.41 46.49
CA VAL A 558 -18.14 -22.11 47.18
C VAL A 558 -18.09 -21.05 46.08
N LYS A 559 -19.08 -20.16 46.06
CA LYS A 559 -19.13 -19.03 45.11
C LYS A 559 -17.89 -18.13 45.37
N PRO A 560 -16.99 -17.91 44.39
CA PRO A 560 -15.93 -16.92 44.55
C PRO A 560 -16.55 -15.55 44.84
N LYS A 561 -15.94 -14.73 45.70
CA LYS A 561 -16.31 -13.31 45.82
C LYS A 561 -16.04 -12.64 44.48
N ASP A 562 -16.97 -11.81 44.00
CA ASP A 562 -16.75 -11.03 42.79
C ASP A 562 -15.57 -10.05 43.02
N LEU A 563 -14.67 -9.92 42.04
CA LEU A 563 -13.50 -9.03 42.07
C LEU A 563 -13.89 -7.57 42.38
N PHE A 564 -15.11 -7.18 42.00
CA PHE A 564 -15.65 -5.85 42.25
C PHE A 564 -16.16 -5.66 43.68
N ASP A 565 -16.44 -6.72 44.44
CA ASP A 565 -16.86 -6.63 45.85
C ASP A 565 -15.71 -6.19 46.77
N VAL A 566 -14.48 -6.34 46.30
CA VAL A 566 -13.24 -5.97 47.01
C VAL A 566 -12.47 -4.85 46.31
N ALA A 567 -13.05 -4.25 45.26
CA ALA A 567 -12.44 -3.11 44.57
C ALA A 567 -12.28 -1.93 45.53
N ARG A 568 -11.10 -1.31 45.51
CA ARG A 568 -10.76 -0.18 46.37
C ARG A 568 -10.64 1.08 45.54
N LEU A 569 -11.22 2.18 46.02
CA LEU A 569 -11.11 3.45 45.33
C LEU A 569 -9.63 3.88 45.30
N ALA A 570 -9.06 4.03 44.11
CA ALA A 570 -7.70 4.52 43.95
C ALA A 570 -7.70 6.05 43.95
N TRP A 571 -8.55 6.65 43.11
CA TRP A 571 -8.84 8.09 43.05
C TRP A 571 -10.20 8.29 42.37
N PRO A 572 -10.78 9.51 42.36
CA PRO A 572 -12.11 9.74 41.80
C PRO A 572 -12.27 9.17 40.39
N GLY A 573 -13.30 8.34 40.19
CA GLY A 573 -13.59 7.69 38.91
C GLY A 573 -12.71 6.48 38.57
N THR A 574 -11.79 6.07 39.45
CA THR A 574 -10.89 4.93 39.21
C THR A 574 -10.75 4.04 40.43
N TRP A 575 -10.97 2.75 40.20
CA TRP A 575 -10.91 1.71 41.21
C TRP A 575 -9.71 0.81 40.95
N HIS A 576 -9.05 0.35 41.98
CA HIS A 576 -8.06 -0.71 41.88
C HIS A 576 -8.72 -2.04 42.25
N VAL A 577 -8.57 -3.02 41.39
CA VAL A 577 -9.12 -4.37 41.50
C VAL A 577 -7.95 -5.32 41.69
N ASP A 578 -7.82 -5.88 42.89
CA ASP A 578 -6.79 -6.85 43.23
C ASP A 578 -7.13 -8.22 42.63
N LEU A 579 -6.16 -8.90 42.01
CA LEU A 579 -6.34 -10.27 41.53
C LEU A 579 -6.23 -11.28 42.70
N PRO A 580 -6.96 -12.41 42.65
CA PRO A 580 -6.99 -13.40 43.74
C PRO A 580 -5.66 -14.17 43.94
N ALA A 581 -4.73 -14.04 43.00
CA ALA A 581 -3.33 -14.51 43.09
C ALA A 581 -2.40 -13.30 42.98
N ASP A 582 -1.15 -13.36 43.48
CA ASP A 582 -0.12 -12.28 43.34
C ASP A 582 0.37 -12.12 41.87
N ASN A 583 -0.55 -12.29 40.92
CA ASN A 583 -0.34 -12.15 39.49
C ASN A 583 -0.17 -10.66 39.17
N LYS A 584 1.07 -10.24 38.92
CA LYS A 584 1.39 -8.86 38.53
C LYS A 584 1.32 -8.73 37.01
N PRO A 585 0.22 -8.20 36.44
CA PRO A 585 0.07 -8.11 34.99
C PRO A 585 1.17 -7.23 34.38
N ALA A 586 1.89 -7.76 33.39
CA ALA A 586 2.97 -7.06 32.69
C ALA A 586 2.51 -6.52 31.33
N VAL A 587 1.83 -7.36 30.56
CA VAL A 587 1.32 -7.09 29.21
C VAL A 587 -0.16 -7.41 29.16
N ILE A 588 -0.95 -6.49 28.59
CA ILE A 588 -2.39 -6.65 28.39
C ILE A 588 -2.67 -6.84 26.90
N GLY A 589 -3.70 -7.62 26.57
CA GLY A 589 -4.20 -7.81 25.22
C GLY A 589 -4.93 -6.61 24.66
N HIS A 590 -4.63 -6.33 23.40
CA HIS A 590 -5.32 -5.37 22.55
C HIS A 590 -6.33 -6.11 21.68
N GLY A 591 -7.50 -5.50 21.44
CA GLY A 591 -8.54 -6.07 20.58
C GLY A 591 -9.91 -6.13 21.25
N GLY A 592 -10.91 -6.44 20.44
CA GLY A 592 -12.30 -6.54 20.85
C GLY A 592 -12.59 -7.88 21.54
N GLY A 593 -13.40 -7.86 22.59
CA GLY A 593 -13.83 -9.07 23.29
C GLY A 593 -14.46 -8.74 24.64
N ASN A 594 -15.15 -9.71 25.23
CA ASN A 594 -15.70 -9.56 26.58
C ASN A 594 -14.74 -10.06 27.66
N ARG A 595 -13.49 -10.39 27.31
CA ARG A 595 -12.50 -10.95 28.24
C ARG A 595 -11.16 -10.24 28.07
N LEU A 596 -10.55 -9.93 29.21
CA LEU A 596 -9.24 -9.32 29.31
C LEU A 596 -8.17 -10.42 29.31
N TRP A 597 -7.28 -10.40 28.33
CA TRP A 597 -6.12 -11.29 28.28
C TRP A 597 -4.88 -10.57 28.78
N PHE A 598 -4.03 -11.24 29.54
CA PHE A 598 -2.79 -10.66 30.03
C PHE A 598 -1.73 -11.73 30.29
N VAL A 599 -0.48 -11.30 30.26
CA VAL A 599 0.67 -12.09 30.74
C VAL A 599 1.20 -11.40 31.99
N ASP A 600 1.36 -12.16 33.07
CA ASP A 600 1.96 -11.68 34.31
C ASP A 600 3.50 -11.71 34.26
N GLN A 601 4.14 -11.15 35.30
CA GLN A 601 5.60 -11.12 35.44
C GLN A 601 6.24 -12.51 35.56
N ASP A 602 5.48 -13.52 35.94
CA ASP A 602 5.94 -14.91 36.03
C ASP A 602 5.80 -15.65 34.67
N GLY A 603 5.28 -14.97 33.64
CA GLY A 603 5.12 -15.53 32.29
C GLY A 603 3.85 -16.37 32.12
N THR A 604 2.88 -16.27 33.03
CA THR A 604 1.60 -16.97 32.90
C THR A 604 0.67 -16.17 32.01
N LEU A 605 0.22 -16.77 30.90
CA LEU A 605 -0.86 -16.25 30.08
C LEU A 605 -2.20 -16.58 30.74
N SER A 606 -2.93 -15.53 31.12
CA SER A 606 -4.19 -15.62 31.86
C SER A 606 -5.29 -14.82 31.16
N VAL A 607 -6.53 -15.22 31.45
CA VAL A 607 -7.75 -14.52 31.00
C VAL A 607 -8.59 -14.14 32.22
N LEU A 608 -9.14 -12.93 32.19
CA LEU A 608 -10.08 -12.40 33.16
C LEU A 608 -11.41 -12.07 32.47
N ASP A 609 -12.50 -12.58 33.03
CA ASP A 609 -13.86 -12.17 32.67
C ASP A 609 -14.29 -11.01 33.59
N PRO A 610 -14.44 -9.76 33.09
CA PRO A 610 -14.84 -8.61 33.89
C PRO A 610 -16.33 -8.61 34.27
N ALA A 611 -17.15 -9.53 33.76
CA ALA A 611 -18.55 -9.66 34.16
C ALA A 611 -18.71 -10.64 35.32
N THR A 612 -17.93 -11.72 35.35
CA THR A 612 -18.00 -12.77 36.39
C THR A 612 -16.84 -12.74 37.37
N SER A 613 -15.87 -11.85 37.14
CA SER A 613 -14.63 -11.77 37.90
C SER A 613 -13.75 -13.03 37.84
N ALA A 614 -14.10 -13.99 36.98
CA ALA A 614 -13.40 -15.26 36.91
C ALA A 614 -12.05 -15.07 36.21
N THR A 615 -10.98 -15.45 36.90
CA THR A 615 -9.63 -15.50 36.36
C THR A 615 -9.23 -16.95 36.08
N HIS A 616 -8.71 -17.22 34.89
CA HIS A 616 -8.25 -18.54 34.49
C HIS A 616 -6.84 -18.46 33.89
N ALA A 617 -5.92 -19.28 34.40
CA ALA A 617 -4.59 -19.44 33.83
C ALA A 617 -4.68 -20.40 32.64
N VAL A 618 -4.34 -19.92 31.45
CA VAL A 618 -4.47 -20.67 30.19
C VAL A 618 -3.19 -21.45 29.90
N ALA A 619 -2.03 -20.82 30.05
CA ALA A 619 -0.75 -21.47 29.86
C ALA A 619 0.38 -20.80 30.62
N GLN A 620 1.32 -21.61 31.11
CA GLN A 620 2.64 -21.15 31.51
C GLN A 620 3.51 -21.02 30.27
N LEU A 621 3.93 -19.81 29.92
CA LEU A 621 4.85 -19.61 28.81
C LEU A 621 6.27 -20.02 29.21
N PRO A 622 7.12 -20.39 28.23
CA PRO A 622 8.54 -20.63 28.49
C PRO A 622 9.19 -19.47 29.25
N SER A 623 10.10 -19.76 30.17
CA SER A 623 10.74 -18.73 31.00
C SER A 623 11.61 -17.73 30.22
N ASP A 624 11.96 -18.06 28.97
CA ASP A 624 12.68 -17.19 28.03
C ASP A 624 11.73 -16.34 27.16
N ALA A 625 10.41 -16.46 27.34
CA ALA A 625 9.43 -15.73 26.55
C ALA A 625 9.37 -14.26 26.99
N HIS A 626 9.61 -13.35 26.04
CA HIS A 626 9.45 -11.91 26.26
C HIS A 626 8.31 -11.39 25.40
N ILE A 627 7.10 -11.44 25.96
CA ILE A 627 5.90 -10.99 25.26
C ILE A 627 5.94 -9.48 25.08
N ARG A 628 5.92 -9.02 23.83
CA ARG A 628 5.87 -7.60 23.45
C ARG A 628 4.43 -7.09 23.46
N GLN A 629 3.52 -7.88 22.92
CA GLN A 629 2.14 -7.50 22.64
C GLN A 629 1.27 -8.75 22.62
N ILE A 630 0.00 -8.59 22.99
CA ILE A 630 -1.02 -9.62 22.86
C ILE A 630 -2.13 -9.06 21.96
N GLU A 631 -2.48 -9.77 20.89
CA GLU A 631 -3.60 -9.43 19.99
C GLU A 631 -4.76 -10.41 20.22
N ILE A 632 -5.95 -9.89 20.43
CA ILE A 632 -7.17 -10.65 20.72
C ILE A 632 -8.06 -10.61 19.47
N GLY A 633 -8.16 -11.75 18.79
CA GLY A 633 -9.11 -11.97 17.70
C GLY A 633 -10.41 -12.62 18.17
N THR A 634 -11.21 -13.13 17.23
CA THR A 634 -12.54 -13.70 17.53
C THR A 634 -12.47 -15.18 17.92
N GLN A 635 -11.55 -15.93 17.33
CA GLN A 635 -11.30 -17.35 17.58
C GLN A 635 -9.90 -17.60 18.14
N HIS A 636 -8.99 -16.63 18.04
CA HIS A 636 -7.60 -16.80 18.46
C HIS A 636 -7.10 -15.64 19.32
N VAL A 637 -6.12 -15.94 20.18
CA VAL A 637 -5.32 -14.95 20.90
C VAL A 637 -3.85 -15.17 20.60
N TYR A 638 -3.14 -14.10 20.28
CA TYR A 638 -1.74 -14.13 19.85
C TYR A 638 -0.87 -13.42 20.87
N ALA A 639 -0.09 -14.17 21.65
CA ALA A 639 0.98 -13.59 22.47
C ALA A 639 2.28 -13.56 21.66
N ILE A 640 2.77 -12.36 21.35
CA ILE A 640 3.85 -12.14 20.40
C ILE A 640 5.16 -11.90 21.15
N ASP A 641 6.10 -12.84 21.03
CA ASP A 641 7.48 -12.72 21.48
C ASP A 641 8.36 -12.23 20.31
N GLY A 642 8.48 -10.91 20.22
CA GLY A 642 9.31 -10.27 19.22
C GLY A 642 10.80 -10.54 19.41
N SER A 643 11.25 -10.89 20.62
CA SER A 643 12.67 -11.09 20.93
C SER A 643 13.16 -12.49 20.55
N SER A 644 12.29 -13.50 20.57
CA SER A 644 12.64 -14.88 20.23
C SER A 644 12.05 -15.34 18.91
N ASN A 645 11.42 -14.43 18.15
CA ASN A 645 10.73 -14.74 16.90
C ASN A 645 9.63 -15.80 17.07
N ARG A 646 8.85 -15.74 18.16
CA ARG A 646 7.75 -16.68 18.44
C ARG A 646 6.41 -15.97 18.56
N VAL A 647 5.36 -16.62 18.05
CA VAL A 647 3.96 -16.29 18.38
C VAL A 647 3.36 -17.49 19.10
N PHE A 648 2.81 -17.27 20.28
CA PHE A 648 1.98 -18.25 20.97
C PHE A 648 0.53 -18.00 20.56
N VAL A 649 -0.05 -18.95 19.85
CA VAL A 649 -1.42 -18.90 19.33
C VAL A 649 -2.30 -19.75 20.22
N VAL A 650 -3.23 -19.11 20.93
CA VAL A 650 -4.27 -19.76 21.71
C VAL A 650 -5.52 -19.89 20.85
N SER A 651 -6.02 -21.11 20.68
CA SER A 651 -7.34 -21.36 20.10
C SER A 651 -8.40 -21.17 21.18
N LEU A 652 -9.30 -20.21 21.04
CA LEU A 652 -10.36 -19.95 22.03
C LEU A 652 -11.37 -21.11 22.17
N PRO A 653 -11.77 -21.84 21.10
CA PRO A 653 -12.69 -22.97 21.23
C PRO A 653 -12.13 -24.15 22.03
N SER A 654 -10.82 -24.38 21.98
CA SER A 654 -10.16 -25.55 22.59
C SER A 654 -9.23 -25.20 23.75
N GLU A 655 -8.95 -23.92 23.96
CA GLU A 655 -7.96 -23.36 24.89
C GLU A 655 -6.55 -23.97 24.73
N THR A 656 -6.27 -24.54 23.56
CA THR A 656 -4.97 -25.14 23.26
C THR A 656 -4.00 -24.07 22.79
N VAL A 657 -2.79 -24.10 23.33
CA VAL A 657 -1.70 -23.21 22.92
C VAL A 657 -0.78 -23.92 21.95
N SER A 658 -0.50 -23.26 20.82
CA SER A 658 0.50 -23.68 19.85
C SER A 658 1.55 -22.59 19.66
N THR A 659 2.77 -22.98 19.34
CA THR A 659 3.87 -22.04 19.12
C THR A 659 4.24 -22.03 17.65
N LEU A 660 4.36 -20.83 17.08
CA LEU A 660 4.82 -20.59 15.72
C LEU A 660 6.09 -19.75 15.74
N THR A 661 7.08 -20.18 14.95
CA THR A 661 8.32 -19.41 14.77
C THR A 661 8.22 -18.57 13.50
N LEU A 662 8.36 -17.26 13.64
CA LEU A 662 8.25 -16.28 12.55
C LEU A 662 9.55 -15.46 12.48
N PRO A 663 10.46 -15.74 11.51
CA PRO A 663 11.83 -15.22 11.52
C PRO A 663 11.92 -13.69 11.42
N PHE A 664 10.88 -13.04 10.89
CA PHE A 664 10.81 -11.59 10.69
C PHE A 664 10.22 -10.82 11.89
N LEU A 665 9.78 -11.47 12.97
CA LEU A 665 9.10 -10.76 14.07
C LEU A 665 9.95 -9.66 14.71
N ARG A 666 11.25 -9.89 14.86
CA ARG A 666 12.20 -8.87 15.35
C ARG A 666 12.19 -7.56 14.56
N THR A 667 11.88 -7.62 13.26
CA THR A 667 11.87 -6.47 12.36
C THR A 667 10.46 -5.90 12.14
N THR A 668 9.46 -6.38 12.87
CA THR A 668 8.08 -5.86 12.76
C THR A 668 7.93 -4.54 13.51
N ALA A 669 7.51 -3.51 12.78
CA ALA A 669 7.23 -2.20 13.34
C ALA A 669 5.86 -2.17 14.03
N ALA A 670 4.84 -2.74 13.40
CA ALA A 670 3.47 -2.77 13.91
C ALA A 670 2.80 -4.11 13.62
N ILE A 671 1.86 -4.50 14.49
CA ILE A 671 1.08 -5.74 14.38
C ILE A 671 -0.38 -5.44 14.75
N THR A 672 -1.32 -6.03 14.03
CA THR A 672 -2.75 -5.98 14.36
C THR A 672 -3.45 -7.26 13.91
N VAL A 673 -4.58 -7.61 14.52
CA VAL A 673 -5.45 -8.72 14.10
C VAL A 673 -6.72 -8.19 13.44
N THR A 674 -7.15 -8.81 12.33
CA THR A 674 -8.43 -8.51 11.66
C THR A 674 -9.57 -9.37 12.21
N PRO A 675 -10.85 -9.00 12.04
CA PRO A 675 -12.00 -9.75 12.57
C PRO A 675 -12.13 -11.21 12.07
N ASP A 676 -11.45 -11.56 10.99
CA ASP A 676 -11.32 -12.91 10.44
C ASP A 676 -10.14 -13.69 11.05
N ASP A 677 -9.57 -13.19 12.15
CA ASP A 677 -8.43 -13.73 12.91
C ASP A 677 -7.08 -13.72 12.18
N HIS A 678 -6.96 -13.12 10.99
CA HIS A 678 -5.64 -12.99 10.35
C HIS A 678 -4.76 -12.02 11.12
N LEU A 679 -3.50 -12.39 11.33
CA LEU A 679 -2.52 -11.53 11.97
C LEU A 679 -1.72 -10.79 10.90
N TRP A 680 -1.74 -9.47 10.97
CA TRP A 680 -1.07 -8.58 10.03
C TRP A 680 0.15 -7.95 10.67
N PHE A 681 1.23 -7.87 9.89
CA PHE A 681 2.51 -7.33 10.30
C PHE A 681 2.96 -6.28 9.30
N ALA A 682 3.40 -5.13 9.77
CA ALA A 682 4.23 -4.24 8.99
C ALA A 682 5.69 -4.54 9.31
N VAL A 683 6.46 -4.91 8.30
CA VAL A 683 7.90 -5.15 8.44
C VAL A 683 8.65 -3.87 8.09
N ALA A 684 9.44 -3.37 9.04
CA ALA A 684 10.21 -2.15 8.86
C ALA A 684 11.10 -2.23 7.61
N ASP A 685 11.23 -1.12 6.88
CA ASP A 685 12.13 -0.95 5.74
C ASP A 685 11.86 -1.89 4.53
N SER A 686 10.79 -2.69 4.55
CA SER A 686 10.56 -3.76 3.55
C SER A 686 9.67 -3.39 2.36
N GLY A 687 8.94 -2.26 2.45
CA GLY A 687 7.93 -1.94 1.44
C GLY A 687 6.60 -2.68 1.59
N GLN A 688 6.48 -3.58 2.58
CA GLN A 688 5.49 -4.67 2.59
C GLN A 688 4.74 -4.78 3.92
N ILE A 689 3.49 -5.24 3.81
CA ILE A 689 2.76 -5.88 4.92
C ILE A 689 2.76 -7.39 4.71
N LEU A 690 2.81 -8.13 5.80
CA LEU A 690 2.64 -9.57 5.83
C LEU A 690 1.31 -9.90 6.49
N THR A 691 0.61 -10.90 5.98
CA THR A 691 -0.54 -11.51 6.64
C THR A 691 -0.25 -12.96 6.96
N MET A 692 -0.76 -13.44 8.08
CA MET A 692 -0.68 -14.84 8.50
C MET A 692 -2.08 -15.34 8.83
N ASP A 693 -2.46 -16.41 8.13
CA ASP A 693 -3.64 -17.19 8.46
C ASP A 693 -3.32 -18.13 9.64
N PRO A 694 -4.04 -18.06 10.77
CA PRO A 694 -3.78 -18.93 11.91
C PRO A 694 -4.09 -20.41 11.67
N ALA A 695 -5.04 -20.73 10.79
CA ALA A 695 -5.47 -22.09 10.51
C ALA A 695 -4.47 -22.81 9.60
N THR A 696 -4.08 -22.16 8.50
CA THR A 696 -3.13 -22.73 7.53
C THR A 696 -1.68 -22.44 7.88
N LYS A 697 -1.41 -21.44 8.71
CA LYS A 697 -0.07 -20.90 9.04
C LYS A 697 0.67 -20.36 7.81
N VAL A 698 -0.06 -20.13 6.72
CA VAL A 698 0.48 -19.54 5.49
C VAL A 698 0.72 -18.07 5.74
N ILE A 699 1.88 -17.60 5.28
CA ILE A 699 2.28 -16.20 5.35
C ILE A 699 2.31 -15.66 3.94
N GLN A 700 1.59 -14.56 3.71
CA GLN A 700 1.56 -13.89 2.43
C GLN A 700 2.11 -12.47 2.58
N ALA A 701 3.00 -12.10 1.66
CA ALA A 701 3.52 -10.75 1.58
C ALA A 701 2.73 -9.93 0.56
N THR A 702 2.40 -8.69 0.92
CA THR A 702 1.76 -7.72 0.01
C THR A 702 2.58 -6.45 -0.02
N LYS A 703 3.08 -6.10 -1.22
CA LYS A 703 3.77 -4.83 -1.45
C LYS A 703 2.75 -3.76 -1.78
N ILE A 704 2.38 -2.98 -0.78
CA ILE A 704 1.48 -1.82 -0.93
C ILE A 704 2.23 -0.51 -1.09
N GLY A 705 3.56 -0.60 -1.26
CA GLY A 705 4.45 0.53 -1.46
C GLY A 705 4.34 1.50 -0.29
N ILE A 706 4.61 1.05 0.94
CA ILE A 706 4.71 1.82 2.20
C ILE A 706 6.17 1.82 2.64
N TYR A 707 6.72 2.89 3.20
CA TYR A 707 8.17 2.95 3.45
C TYR A 707 8.57 2.96 4.92
N ASP A 708 7.79 3.60 5.79
CA ASP A 708 8.09 3.64 7.23
C ASP A 708 6.80 3.54 8.05
N VAL A 709 6.33 2.31 8.24
CA VAL A 709 5.08 2.08 8.98
C VAL A 709 5.30 2.21 10.48
N SER A 710 4.62 3.18 11.10
CA SER A 710 4.71 3.43 12.55
C SER A 710 3.59 2.76 13.36
N ALA A 711 2.41 2.59 12.77
CA ALA A 711 1.25 1.99 13.43
C ALA A 711 0.29 1.32 12.43
N LEU A 712 -0.43 0.30 12.92
CA LEU A 712 -1.49 -0.42 12.20
C LEU A 712 -2.75 -0.50 13.07
N ALA A 713 -3.92 -0.46 12.44
CA ALA A 713 -5.18 -0.80 13.09
C ALA A 713 -6.15 -1.45 12.09
N ALA A 714 -6.80 -2.55 12.49
CA ALA A 714 -7.89 -3.14 11.71
C ALA A 714 -9.22 -2.41 11.97
N ASP A 715 -10.07 -2.31 10.95
CA ASP A 715 -11.47 -1.93 11.11
C ASP A 715 -12.42 -3.13 11.13
N VAL A 716 -13.70 -2.86 11.45
CA VAL A 716 -14.74 -3.89 11.53
C VAL A 716 -15.03 -4.62 10.21
N ALA A 717 -14.58 -4.08 9.07
CA ALA A 717 -14.71 -4.70 7.76
C ALA A 717 -13.47 -5.54 7.37
N GLY A 718 -12.45 -5.62 8.23
CA GLY A 718 -11.20 -6.31 7.95
C GLY A 718 -10.21 -5.51 7.10
N ARG A 719 -10.43 -4.20 6.95
CA ARG A 719 -9.47 -3.30 6.28
C ARG A 719 -8.43 -2.81 7.29
N LEU A 720 -7.27 -2.41 6.78
CA LEU A 720 -6.14 -1.97 7.59
C LEU A 720 -5.91 -0.47 7.42
N TRP A 721 -5.94 0.26 8.52
CA TRP A 721 -5.39 1.59 8.61
C TRP A 721 -3.90 1.52 8.92
N ILE A 722 -3.11 2.30 8.18
CA ILE A 722 -1.65 2.24 8.15
C ILE A 722 -1.12 3.66 8.25
N ALA A 723 -0.32 3.95 9.27
CA ALA A 723 0.44 5.20 9.35
C ALA A 723 1.81 5.01 8.71
N ASP A 724 2.13 5.81 7.68
CA ASP A 724 3.43 5.81 6.97
C ASP A 724 4.14 7.15 7.17
N GLU A 725 5.17 7.14 8.01
CA GLU A 725 5.88 8.34 8.45
C GLU A 725 6.76 8.95 7.38
N ALA A 726 7.35 8.12 6.53
CA ALA A 726 8.16 8.58 5.40
C ALA A 726 7.33 9.46 4.44
N ARG A 727 6.00 9.29 4.46
CA ARG A 727 5.05 10.04 3.63
C ARG A 727 4.20 11.04 4.39
N GLN A 728 4.25 11.02 5.72
CA GLN A 728 3.36 11.81 6.58
C GLN A 728 1.89 11.57 6.21
N ALA A 729 1.51 10.29 6.08
CA ALA A 729 0.19 9.93 5.57
C ALA A 729 -0.44 8.75 6.31
N ILE A 730 -1.77 8.73 6.34
CA ILE A 730 -2.57 7.62 6.88
C ILE A 730 -3.28 6.93 5.71
N SER A 731 -2.99 5.66 5.45
CA SER A 731 -3.60 4.90 4.35
C SER A 731 -4.60 3.87 4.87
N LEU A 732 -5.66 3.63 4.10
CA LEU A 732 -6.61 2.54 4.30
C LEU A 732 -6.41 1.50 3.21
N TYR A 733 -5.91 0.33 3.60
CA TYR A 733 -5.73 -0.82 2.73
C TYR A 733 -6.90 -1.81 2.90
N ASP A 734 -7.49 -2.23 1.78
CA ASP A 734 -8.56 -3.23 1.73
C ASP A 734 -7.99 -4.57 1.19
N PRO A 735 -7.84 -5.59 2.05
CA PRO A 735 -7.30 -6.88 1.64
C PRO A 735 -8.14 -7.63 0.62
N SER A 736 -9.45 -7.34 0.51
CA SER A 736 -10.35 -8.08 -0.38
C SER A 736 -10.13 -7.76 -1.85
N ASN A 737 -9.65 -6.55 -2.14
CA ASN A 737 -9.48 -6.03 -3.49
C ASN A 737 -8.10 -5.38 -3.72
N HIS A 738 -7.22 -5.49 -2.72
CA HIS A 738 -5.86 -4.94 -2.66
C HIS A 738 -5.78 -3.43 -2.95
N SER A 739 -6.86 -2.68 -2.71
CA SER A 739 -6.85 -1.23 -2.88
C SER A 739 -6.26 -0.54 -1.66
N ALA A 740 -5.51 0.53 -1.88
CA ALA A 740 -5.04 1.42 -0.84
C ALA A 740 -5.52 2.84 -1.13
N THR A 741 -6.17 3.47 -0.15
CA THR A 741 -6.61 4.87 -0.23
C THR A 741 -5.85 5.68 0.79
N GLU A 742 -5.12 6.70 0.35
CA GLU A 742 -4.39 7.60 1.24
C GLU A 742 -5.26 8.75 1.72
N TYR A 743 -5.23 9.01 3.02
CA TYR A 743 -5.80 10.16 3.67
C TYR A 743 -4.68 11.08 4.14
N ARG A 744 -4.67 12.30 3.62
CA ARG A 744 -3.82 13.35 4.15
C ARG A 744 -4.41 13.82 5.47
N LEU A 745 -3.69 13.54 6.54
CA LEU A 745 -4.04 14.00 7.86
C LEU A 745 -2.80 14.62 8.47
N ASP A 746 -2.83 15.94 8.66
CA ASP A 746 -1.75 16.62 9.35
C ASP A 746 -1.73 16.15 10.81
N HIS A 747 -0.60 15.57 11.21
CA HIS A 747 -0.35 15.16 12.58
C HIS A 747 1.01 15.63 13.06
N ASP A 748 1.12 15.91 14.35
CA ASP A 748 2.32 16.41 14.99
C ASP A 748 3.16 15.25 15.54
N GLY A 749 4.27 14.97 14.86
CA GLY A 749 5.18 13.87 15.17
C GLY A 749 4.63 12.48 14.79
N PRO A 750 5.46 11.42 14.90
CA PRO A 750 5.07 10.07 14.51
C PRO A 750 3.84 9.55 15.22
N VAL A 751 2.99 8.82 14.50
CA VAL A 751 1.85 8.09 15.05
C VAL A 751 2.36 6.89 15.84
N THR A 752 1.86 6.76 17.06
CA THR A 752 2.35 5.78 18.04
C THR A 752 1.26 4.85 18.54
N ALA A 753 0.00 5.18 18.34
CA ALA A 753 -1.15 4.33 18.65
C ALA A 753 -2.29 4.63 17.67
N MET A 754 -2.98 3.58 17.23
CA MET A 754 -4.17 3.68 16.37
C MET A 754 -5.21 2.64 16.81
N ALA A 755 -6.48 2.98 16.70
CA ALA A 755 -7.58 2.03 16.88
C ALA A 755 -8.83 2.52 16.14
N VAL A 756 -9.68 1.59 15.69
CA VAL A 756 -10.94 1.93 15.00
C VAL A 756 -12.11 1.50 15.86
N ASP A 757 -13.01 2.44 16.17
CA ASP A 757 -14.21 2.15 16.97
C ASP A 757 -15.32 1.49 16.13
N GLY A 758 -16.36 0.97 16.81
CA GLY A 758 -17.48 0.31 16.12
C GLY A 758 -18.33 1.24 15.23
N ARG A 759 -18.14 2.56 15.30
CA ARG A 759 -18.77 3.55 14.43
C ARG A 759 -17.91 3.84 13.19
N GLY A 760 -16.75 3.21 13.05
CA GLY A 760 -15.79 3.45 11.98
C GLY A 760 -14.97 4.72 12.16
N THR A 761 -14.87 5.26 13.39
CA THR A 761 -13.93 6.34 13.69
C THR A 761 -12.54 5.77 13.85
N LEU A 762 -11.59 6.26 13.07
CA LEU A 762 -10.17 6.05 13.34
C LEU A 762 -9.73 7.02 14.44
N TRP A 763 -9.24 6.47 15.53
CA TRP A 763 -8.57 7.19 16.60
C TRP A 763 -7.07 6.97 16.48
N LEU A 764 -6.29 8.05 16.56
CA LEU A 764 -4.84 7.97 16.52
C LEU A 764 -4.19 8.95 17.48
N GLY A 765 -3.01 8.56 17.95
CA GLY A 765 -2.21 9.30 18.91
C GLY A 765 -0.77 9.38 18.46
N THR A 766 -0.13 10.51 18.72
CA THR A 766 1.26 10.76 18.29
C THR A 766 2.26 10.77 19.44
N SER A 767 3.53 10.73 19.07
CA SER A 767 4.67 10.91 19.95
C SER A 767 4.72 12.29 20.62
N SER A 768 4.18 13.35 20.00
CA SER A 768 4.09 14.68 20.61
C SER A 768 2.95 14.80 21.62
N GLY A 769 2.04 13.82 21.66
CA GLY A 769 0.86 13.85 22.51
C GLY A 769 -0.40 14.33 21.78
N GLN A 770 -0.37 14.50 20.46
CA GLN A 770 -1.58 14.81 19.72
C GLN A 770 -2.51 13.58 19.67
N LEU A 771 -3.80 13.80 19.91
CA LEU A 771 -4.88 12.84 19.75
C LEU A 771 -5.83 13.35 18.67
N LEU A 772 -6.11 12.50 17.69
CA LEU A 772 -6.94 12.79 16.53
C LEU A 772 -8.01 11.72 16.39
N GLY A 773 -9.22 12.14 16.00
CA GLY A 773 -10.32 11.23 15.63
C GLY A 773 -10.86 11.60 14.26
N VAL A 774 -10.94 10.64 13.35
CA VAL A 774 -11.30 10.83 11.94
C VAL A 774 -12.42 9.87 11.56
N ARG A 775 -13.46 10.33 10.86
CA ARG A 775 -14.56 9.48 10.36
C ARG A 775 -15.04 10.00 9.03
N GLY A 776 -15.22 9.10 8.06
CA GLY A 776 -15.64 9.48 6.70
C GLY A 776 -14.72 10.49 6.04
N GLY A 777 -13.41 10.44 6.32
CA GLY A 777 -12.41 11.38 5.81
C GLY A 777 -12.42 12.78 6.46
N SER A 778 -13.29 13.02 7.45
CA SER A 778 -13.35 14.29 8.18
C SER A 778 -12.77 14.15 9.58
N LEU A 779 -11.99 15.14 9.99
CA LEU A 779 -11.52 15.29 11.36
C LEU A 779 -12.70 15.63 12.28
N ILE A 780 -12.89 14.83 13.32
CA ILE A 780 -13.94 15.02 14.34
C ILE A 780 -13.36 15.65 15.59
N THR A 781 -12.14 15.29 15.96
CA THR A 781 -11.46 15.83 17.14
C THR A 781 -9.97 15.91 16.91
N SER A 782 -9.36 16.96 17.46
CA SER A 782 -7.91 17.17 17.53
C SER A 782 -7.60 17.87 18.83
N ARG A 783 -6.68 17.31 19.60
CA ARG A 783 -6.26 17.88 20.88
C ARG A 783 -4.87 17.39 21.26
N ASN A 784 -4.19 18.14 22.11
CA ASN A 784 -2.91 17.74 22.66
C ASN A 784 -3.06 17.29 24.12
N VAL A 785 -2.47 16.15 24.45
CA VAL A 785 -2.31 15.64 25.80
C VAL A 785 -0.84 15.71 26.19
N GLN A 786 -0.57 15.79 27.50
CA GLN A 786 0.80 15.85 27.99
C GLN A 786 1.46 14.48 27.94
N GLY A 787 2.44 14.33 27.05
CA GLY A 787 3.26 13.14 26.89
C GLY A 787 2.84 12.29 25.68
N ARG A 788 3.75 11.42 25.24
CA ARG A 788 3.55 10.50 24.11
C ARG A 788 2.33 9.62 24.33
N VAL A 789 1.41 9.59 23.38
CA VAL A 789 0.29 8.65 23.41
C VAL A 789 0.85 7.24 23.19
N ALA A 790 0.67 6.36 24.17
CA ALA A 790 1.24 5.02 24.16
C ALA A 790 0.23 3.95 23.75
N ALA A 791 -1.05 4.16 24.06
CA ALA A 791 -2.11 3.23 23.70
C ALA A 791 -3.43 3.97 23.51
N ILE A 792 -4.27 3.42 22.64
CA ILE A 792 -5.67 3.78 22.44
C ILE A 792 -6.47 2.49 22.45
N ALA A 793 -7.56 2.46 23.19
CA ALA A 793 -8.51 1.35 23.21
C ALA A 793 -9.92 1.88 22.98
N VAL A 794 -10.68 1.23 22.10
CA VAL A 794 -11.98 1.70 21.63
C VAL A 794 -12.99 0.56 21.61
N GLY A 795 -14.26 0.91 21.83
CA GLY A 795 -15.37 -0.01 21.96
C GLY A 795 -16.29 0.01 20.75
N ALA A 796 -17.12 -1.02 20.65
CA ALA A 796 -18.13 -1.12 19.60
C ALA A 796 -19.19 0.00 19.69
N ASP A 797 -19.43 0.53 20.89
CA ASP A 797 -20.38 1.61 21.15
C ASP A 797 -19.82 3.01 20.78
N GLY A 798 -18.55 3.10 20.37
CA GLY A 798 -17.84 4.35 20.09
C GLY A 798 -17.21 5.00 21.31
N SER A 799 -17.25 4.35 22.49
CA SER A 799 -16.42 4.76 23.63
C SER A 799 -14.96 4.49 23.33
N GLY A 800 -14.07 5.28 23.91
CA GLY A 800 -12.64 5.06 23.72
C GLY A 800 -11.81 5.77 24.78
N TRP A 801 -10.63 5.24 25.02
CA TRP A 801 -9.68 5.75 25.99
C TRP A 801 -8.28 5.82 25.40
N TYR A 802 -7.48 6.77 25.89
CA TYR A 802 -6.06 6.86 25.60
C TYR A 802 -5.25 6.68 26.88
N ALA A 803 -4.00 6.26 26.76
CA ALA A 803 -3.00 6.29 27.82
C ALA A 803 -1.66 6.80 27.28
N THR A 804 -0.92 7.59 28.05
CA THR A 804 0.39 8.14 27.69
C THR A 804 1.53 7.39 28.37
N ALA A 805 2.72 7.45 27.78
CA ALA A 805 3.97 7.01 28.43
C ALA A 805 4.70 8.22 29.05
N GLY A 806 5.40 8.00 30.17
CA GLY A 806 6.19 9.03 30.84
C GLY A 806 6.39 8.73 32.33
N ASN A 807 6.91 9.71 33.08
CA ASN A 807 7.09 9.61 34.53
C ASN A 807 5.76 9.43 35.27
N ASP A 808 4.71 10.10 34.80
CA ASP A 808 3.33 9.88 35.25
C ASP A 808 2.49 9.43 34.04
N VAL A 809 1.70 8.37 34.22
CA VAL A 809 0.81 7.86 33.18
C VAL A 809 -0.47 8.68 33.19
N ARG A 810 -0.74 9.38 32.09
CA ARG A 810 -2.00 10.11 31.88
C ARG A 810 -2.92 9.29 31.02
N TYR A 811 -4.19 9.21 31.38
CA TYR A 811 -5.18 8.46 30.61
C TYR A 811 -6.55 9.11 30.75
N GLY A 812 -7.42 8.88 29.78
CA GLY A 812 -8.73 9.52 29.76
C GLY A 812 -9.54 9.11 28.53
N PRO A 813 -10.83 9.49 28.47
CA PRO A 813 -11.65 9.24 27.30
C PRO A 813 -11.09 9.98 26.08
N VAL A 814 -11.06 9.35 24.90
CA VAL A 814 -10.51 9.94 23.65
C VAL A 814 -11.28 11.16 23.16
N ASP A 815 -12.55 11.29 23.55
CA ASP A 815 -13.48 12.37 23.18
C ASP A 815 -13.83 13.33 24.33
N GLY A 816 -13.51 13.00 25.59
CA GLY A 816 -13.89 13.79 26.77
C GLY A 816 -12.86 14.86 27.22
N MET A 817 -13.30 15.85 28.01
CA MET A 817 -12.43 16.89 28.56
C MET A 817 -11.64 16.38 29.78
N GLY A 818 -10.31 16.43 29.71
CA GLY A 818 -9.41 16.12 30.83
C GLY A 818 -8.88 14.68 30.85
N GLY A 819 -7.70 14.50 31.45
CA GLY A 819 -7.07 13.21 31.68
C GLY A 819 -6.76 13.03 33.16
N MET A 820 -6.91 11.80 33.65
CA MET A 820 -6.47 11.40 34.98
C MET A 820 -4.97 11.12 34.97
N ILE A 821 -4.33 11.28 36.12
CA ILE A 821 -2.94 10.95 36.36
C ILE A 821 -2.94 9.76 37.32
N GLY A 822 -2.18 8.72 37.00
CA GLY A 822 -1.91 7.67 37.97
C GLY A 822 -0.44 7.27 37.98
N PRO A 823 -0.09 6.24 38.77
CA PRO A 823 1.30 5.92 39.06
C PRO A 823 2.05 5.40 37.84
N ARG A 824 3.37 5.56 37.85
CA ARG A 824 4.30 5.02 36.83
C ARG A 824 4.23 3.51 36.63
N SER A 825 3.66 2.78 37.59
CA SER A 825 3.48 1.34 37.49
C SER A 825 2.33 0.95 36.56
N MET A 826 1.44 1.89 36.23
CA MET A 826 0.37 1.64 35.29
C MET A 826 0.92 1.35 33.90
N GLY A 827 0.35 0.36 33.22
CA GLY A 827 0.72 0.02 31.86
C GLY A 827 -0.40 -0.69 31.11
N GLY A 828 -0.29 -0.69 29.79
CA GLY A 828 -1.34 -1.22 28.91
C GLY A 828 -2.64 -0.40 28.98
N LEU A 829 -3.56 -0.73 28.10
CA LEU A 829 -4.91 -0.18 28.11
C LEU A 829 -5.81 -1.14 27.35
N TRP A 830 -6.89 -1.57 28.00
CA TRP A 830 -7.95 -2.36 27.39
C TRP A 830 -9.31 -1.76 27.75
N LEU A 831 -10.31 -2.00 26.91
CA LEU A 831 -11.66 -1.48 27.11
C LEU A 831 -12.65 -2.64 27.20
N ASP A 832 -13.41 -2.70 28.28
CA ASP A 832 -14.44 -3.72 28.44
C ASP A 832 -15.71 -3.40 27.62
N GLY A 833 -16.60 -4.38 27.49
CA GLY A 833 -17.88 -4.21 26.79
C GLY A 833 -18.85 -3.19 27.43
N ARG A 834 -18.51 -2.62 28.59
CA ARG A 834 -19.25 -1.55 29.27
C ARG A 834 -18.59 -0.17 29.07
N GLY A 835 -17.50 -0.09 28.29
CA GLY A 835 -16.75 1.15 28.07
C GLY A 835 -15.83 1.54 29.23
N GLN A 836 -15.49 0.60 30.13
CA GLN A 836 -14.59 0.82 31.25
C GLN A 836 -13.14 0.56 30.81
N ALA A 837 -12.23 1.46 31.15
CA ALA A 837 -10.81 1.32 30.83
C ALA A 837 -10.09 0.52 31.91
N TRP A 838 -9.37 -0.52 31.49
CA TRP A 838 -8.55 -1.38 32.34
C TRP A 838 -7.07 -1.14 32.05
N LEU A 839 -6.31 -0.80 33.09
CA LEU A 839 -4.86 -0.60 33.04
C LEU A 839 -4.18 -1.52 34.06
N ALA A 840 -3.12 -2.21 33.67
CA ALA A 840 -2.38 -3.11 34.54
C ALA A 840 -1.63 -2.30 35.60
N ASP A 841 -1.68 -2.74 36.85
CA ASP A 841 -0.68 -2.31 37.82
C ASP A 841 0.52 -3.25 37.75
N ARG A 842 1.67 -2.76 37.30
CA ARG A 842 2.90 -3.57 37.24
C ARG A 842 3.61 -3.66 38.60
N ALA A 843 3.19 -2.89 39.60
CA ALA A 843 3.78 -2.92 40.94
C ALA A 843 3.03 -3.85 41.89
N THR A 844 1.72 -4.02 41.68
CA THR A 844 0.85 -4.83 42.53
C THR A 844 0.04 -5.81 41.70
N ALA A 845 -0.53 -6.84 42.32
CA ALA A 845 -1.35 -7.80 41.60
C ALA A 845 -2.75 -7.25 41.35
N GLY A 846 -2.97 -6.56 40.22
CA GLY A 846 -4.27 -5.98 39.94
C GLY A 846 -4.37 -5.08 38.72
N PHE A 847 -5.56 -4.50 38.56
CA PHE A 847 -5.89 -3.55 37.50
C PHE A 847 -6.50 -2.28 38.06
N TYR A 848 -6.14 -1.13 37.48
CA TYR A 848 -6.91 0.10 37.61
C TYR A 848 -8.04 0.09 36.59
N VAL A 849 -9.26 0.24 37.06
CA VAL A 849 -10.49 0.25 36.28
C VAL A 849 -11.14 1.62 36.39
N SER A 850 -11.27 2.31 35.26
CA SER A 850 -11.87 3.63 35.19
C SER A 850 -13.17 3.63 34.42
N VAL A 851 -14.16 4.33 34.97
CA VAL A 851 -15.52 4.45 34.43
C VAL A 851 -15.65 5.82 33.77
N GLY A 852 -16.07 5.83 32.50
CA GLY A 852 -16.23 7.06 31.72
C GLY A 852 -17.46 7.85 32.17
N GLY A 853 -17.24 8.95 32.89
CA GLY A 853 -18.30 9.85 33.36
C GLY A 853 -18.96 9.43 34.68
N PRO A 854 -19.85 10.27 35.25
CA PRO A 854 -20.46 10.03 36.54
C PRO A 854 -21.56 8.97 36.40
N ARG A 855 -21.20 7.69 36.56
CA ARG A 855 -22.17 6.60 36.73
C ARG A 855 -21.75 5.67 37.84
#